data_AF-A0A7X8AQT0-F1
#
_entry.id   AF-A0A7X8AQT0-F1
#
_cell.length_a   1.000
_cell.length_b   1.000
_cell.length_c   1.000
_cell.angle_alpha   90.00
_cell.angle_beta   90.00
_cell.angle_gamma   90.00
#
_symmetry.space_group_name_H-M   'P 1'
#
loop_
_entity.id
_entity.type
_entity.pdbx_description
1 polymer ?
#
loop_
_entity_poly.entity_id
_entity_poly.type
_entity_poly.pdbx_seq_one_letter_code
_entity_poly.pdbx_strand_id
1 'polypeptide(L)'
;MKNKKLVSDIAIDGLFIALILVLSLVPYLGFIQIGGISATILPIPVILGAALLGPRRGVLYGAAFGFSSFLIAVIRGTAGDALFVDPLISIVPRILFGFCTAIFSAVSFNERTSFKLKRFLIFPYSAIMMLLHSFFVLLAMYLRYVNAFMEYIFPILTPLVLLEALVATVIVPVLYNVLYIPFEKYKDKFTTKNKSIYGTITSVYFADALNSLKEFVSINSVYDEKTVTKKTPYGKGVNEALEYMKNLATNDGFEAKIIDGRVVEIFVGEKYNKNIAVFAHADVVPATGEWDTPPFTADIREGKLYGRGTSDDKGPAIAAYYAIKTLNDNNLLINYSVRLVIGGDEERGSSCMHYYFNEYNAPAPVHGFTPDAEFPLIYGEKGITNFTATKMIDLGPISTITGGEAANSVIDKVVIRLLKDEDFIKYLTDNKVEHTVKMLPKNMDVTIFGKSAHGSLPELGVNAGVLAFKHLGAFYKLPFLTHLAEKFKNPNGKTMDAYIATSLLGATTYNIGLLNYENGKLSFVVNFRYPENVEVETHLAKLAQTIDVELEIGRSSKHLLFDPKSEFIQTLLKAYRDETGDTQSKPLAIGGGTYAKECPNTVAFGSAFPSRSGDIHSANEHIYLDDFYTQMAIYARAIHYLGKKV
;
A
#
# COMPACT_ATOMS: atom_id res chain seq x y z
N MET A 1 9.94 -1.65 4.34
CA MET A 1 11.39 -1.41 4.08
C MET A 1 11.83 0.06 4.16
N LYS A 2 11.02 1.06 3.75
CA LYS A 2 11.39 2.49 3.78
C LYS A 2 11.88 2.99 5.15
N ASN A 3 11.20 2.63 6.25
CA ASN A 3 11.63 3.02 7.61
C ASN A 3 13.00 2.45 8.01
N LYS A 4 13.35 1.23 7.57
CA LYS A 4 14.66 0.63 7.89
C LYS A 4 15.80 1.27 7.10
N LYS A 5 15.57 1.64 5.83
CA LYS A 5 16.55 2.38 5.02
C LYS A 5 16.76 3.79 5.56
N LEU A 6 15.68 4.51 5.90
CA LEU A 6 15.78 5.84 6.49
C LEU A 6 16.57 5.82 7.80
N VAL A 7 16.24 4.91 8.73
CA VAL A 7 16.97 4.75 10.00
C VAL A 7 18.45 4.42 9.76
N SER A 8 18.73 3.60 8.76
CA SER A 8 20.09 3.20 8.43
C SER A 8 20.90 4.32 7.76
N ASP A 9 20.29 5.09 6.86
CA ASP A 9 20.92 6.25 6.23
C ASP A 9 21.21 7.35 7.27
N ILE A 10 20.29 7.57 8.22
CA ILE A 10 20.51 8.46 9.38
C ILE A 10 21.68 7.97 10.22
N ALA A 11 21.81 6.67 10.47
CA ALA A 11 22.91 6.11 11.26
C ALA A 11 24.27 6.30 10.56
N ILE A 12 24.32 6.13 9.24
CA ILE A 12 25.56 6.36 8.46
C ILE A 12 25.91 7.85 8.39
N ASP A 13 24.93 8.71 8.15
CA ASP A 13 25.16 10.16 8.16
C ASP A 13 25.64 10.61 9.54
N GLY A 14 25.07 10.06 10.62
CA GLY A 14 25.53 10.25 11.99
C GLY A 14 26.97 9.79 12.21
N LEU A 15 27.37 8.63 11.67
CA LEU A 15 28.73 8.11 11.77
C LEU A 15 29.75 9.01 11.05
N PHE A 16 29.46 9.45 9.83
CA PHE A 16 30.36 10.34 9.08
C PHE A 16 30.48 11.72 9.72
N ILE A 17 29.36 12.28 10.20
CA ILE A 17 29.38 13.54 10.95
C ILE A 17 30.17 13.38 12.26
N ALA A 18 29.97 12.28 13.00
CA ALA A 18 30.74 11.98 14.20
C ALA A 18 32.24 11.82 13.90
N LEU A 19 32.60 11.16 12.80
CA LEU A 19 33.99 11.05 12.35
C LEU A 19 34.60 12.43 12.06
N ILE A 20 33.88 13.30 11.35
CA ILE A 20 34.32 14.68 11.09
C ILE A 20 34.51 15.42 12.42
N LEU A 21 33.57 15.31 13.35
CA LEU A 21 33.68 15.92 14.68
C LEU A 21 34.86 15.37 15.47
N VAL A 22 35.11 14.06 15.48
CA VAL A 22 36.26 13.45 16.16
C VAL A 22 37.58 13.90 15.55
N LEU A 23 37.70 13.87 14.22
CA LEU A 23 38.88 14.39 13.52
C LEU A 23 39.14 15.85 13.87
N SER A 24 38.07 16.63 14.01
CA SER A 24 38.15 18.04 14.32
C SER A 24 38.57 18.27 15.79
N LEU A 25 37.85 17.67 16.74
CA LEU A 25 37.93 17.99 18.17
C LEU A 25 39.14 17.33 18.85
N VAL A 26 39.54 16.13 18.41
CA VAL A 26 40.72 15.44 18.96
C VAL A 26 42.00 16.15 18.49
N PRO A 27 42.85 16.62 19.41
CA PRO A 27 44.12 17.27 19.04
C PRO A 27 44.98 16.38 18.15
N TYR A 28 45.65 16.99 17.16
CA TYR A 28 46.61 16.34 16.24
C TYR A 28 46.06 15.24 15.31
N LEU A 29 44.76 14.94 15.36
CA LEU A 29 44.17 13.88 14.54
C LEU A 29 43.76 14.39 13.14
N GLY A 30 42.76 15.27 13.08
CA GLY A 30 42.31 15.84 11.81
C GLY A 30 43.00 17.15 11.42
N PHE A 31 43.64 17.81 12.39
CA PHE A 31 44.47 18.99 12.21
C PHE A 31 45.90 18.68 12.66
N ILE A 32 46.81 18.50 11.72
CA ILE A 32 48.21 18.15 11.94
C ILE A 32 49.01 19.44 12.02
N GLN A 33 49.66 19.69 13.15
CA GLN A 33 50.48 20.89 13.35
C GLN A 33 51.85 20.73 12.69
N ILE A 34 52.17 21.60 11.72
CA ILE A 34 53.48 21.67 11.07
C ILE A 34 53.95 23.12 11.13
N GLY A 35 54.99 23.41 11.92
CA GLY A 35 55.59 24.75 11.99
C GLY A 35 54.65 25.88 12.46
N GLY A 36 53.67 25.57 13.31
CA GLY A 36 52.70 26.55 13.84
C GLY A 36 51.44 26.74 13.01
N ILE A 37 51.25 25.94 11.96
CA ILE A 37 50.07 25.97 11.08
C ILE A 37 49.43 24.58 11.02
N SER A 38 48.11 24.54 10.96
CA SER A 38 47.29 23.33 10.98
C SER A 38 47.02 22.80 9.56
N ALA A 39 47.67 21.71 9.13
CA ALA A 39 47.27 20.94 7.95
C ALA A 39 46.00 20.14 8.24
N THR A 40 45.08 19.96 7.30
CA THR A 40 43.83 19.23 7.53
C THR A 40 43.61 18.02 6.63
N ILE A 41 43.12 16.93 7.23
CA ILE A 41 42.62 15.74 6.51
C ILE A 41 41.09 15.65 6.51
N LEU A 42 40.38 16.64 7.06
CA LEU A 42 38.91 16.68 7.12
C LEU A 42 38.21 16.70 5.74
N PRO A 43 38.85 17.14 4.63
CA PRO A 43 38.26 16.95 3.30
C PRO A 43 38.05 15.48 2.92
N ILE A 44 38.82 14.54 3.49
CA ILE A 44 38.77 13.11 3.13
C ILE A 44 37.38 12.49 3.39
N PRO A 45 36.78 12.59 4.59
CA PRO A 45 35.41 12.13 4.82
C PRO A 45 34.36 12.73 3.88
N VAL A 46 34.50 14.00 3.48
CA VAL A 46 33.56 14.68 2.58
C VAL A 46 33.65 14.08 1.17
N ILE A 47 34.87 13.92 0.66
CA ILE A 47 35.15 13.34 -0.67
C ILE A 47 34.67 11.88 -0.72
N LEU A 48 34.98 11.08 0.31
CA LEU A 48 34.54 9.69 0.43
C LEU A 48 33.03 9.58 0.56
N GLY A 49 32.40 10.42 1.38
CA GLY A 49 30.96 10.46 1.57
C GLY A 49 30.22 10.74 0.26
N ALA A 50 30.67 11.73 -0.50
CA ALA A 50 30.12 12.01 -1.82
C ALA A 50 30.30 10.80 -2.76
N ALA A 51 31.53 10.29 -2.91
CA ALA A 51 31.83 9.23 -3.89
C ALA A 51 31.23 7.86 -3.55
N LEU A 52 31.13 7.50 -2.26
CA LEU A 52 30.60 6.21 -1.80
C LEU A 52 29.09 6.27 -1.60
N LEU A 53 28.56 7.33 -0.98
CA LEU A 53 27.17 7.40 -0.55
C LEU A 53 26.30 8.25 -1.47
N GLY A 54 26.88 9.12 -2.30
CA GLY A 54 26.18 9.89 -3.32
C GLY A 54 26.10 11.40 -3.03
N PRO A 55 25.54 12.19 -3.96
CA PRO A 55 25.77 13.63 -4.06
C PRO A 55 25.27 14.42 -2.85
N ARG A 56 24.12 14.07 -2.28
CA ARG A 56 23.55 14.76 -1.12
C ARG A 56 24.50 14.78 0.09
N ARG A 57 25.33 13.73 0.24
CA ARG A 57 26.26 13.59 1.36
C ARG A 57 27.46 14.53 1.23
N GLY A 58 27.87 14.91 0.01
CA GLY A 58 28.92 15.90 -0.20
C GLY A 58 28.56 17.27 0.41
N VAL A 59 27.34 17.73 0.18
CA VAL A 59 26.83 18.99 0.75
C VAL A 59 26.72 18.90 2.28
N LEU A 60 26.09 17.83 2.78
CA LEU A 60 25.88 17.62 4.21
C LEU A 60 27.21 17.57 4.99
N TYR A 61 28.16 16.78 4.51
CA TYR A 61 29.45 16.61 5.18
C TYR A 61 30.35 17.84 5.00
N GLY A 62 30.25 18.55 3.87
CA GLY A 62 30.90 19.84 3.68
C GLY A 62 30.41 20.90 4.67
N ALA A 63 29.11 20.95 4.95
CA ALA A 63 28.55 21.83 5.98
C ALA A 63 29.06 21.45 7.39
N ALA A 64 29.05 20.16 7.75
CA ALA A 64 29.57 19.68 9.03
C ALA A 64 31.07 20.01 9.21
N PHE A 65 31.86 19.89 8.14
CA PHE A 65 33.27 20.30 8.14
C PHE A 65 33.43 21.82 8.34
N GLY A 66 32.62 22.65 7.68
CA GLY A 66 32.65 24.09 7.85
C GLY A 66 32.36 24.52 9.29
N PHE A 67 31.27 24.01 9.86
CA PHE A 67 30.88 24.32 11.24
C PHE A 67 31.90 23.84 12.28
N SER A 68 32.44 22.63 12.12
CA SER A 68 33.48 22.11 13.02
C SER A 68 34.76 22.93 12.96
N SER A 69 35.18 23.36 11.77
CA SER A 69 36.35 24.24 11.58
C SER A 69 36.18 25.58 12.31
N PHE A 70 35.01 26.21 12.17
CA PHE A 70 34.69 27.45 12.89
C PHE A 70 34.71 27.25 14.41
N LEU A 71 34.04 26.21 14.90
CA LEU A 71 33.93 25.91 16.33
C LEU A 71 35.30 25.72 16.97
N ILE A 72 36.20 24.99 16.31
CA ILE A 72 37.55 24.73 16.84
C ILE A 72 38.42 25.97 16.81
N ALA A 73 38.30 26.79 15.78
CA ALA A 73 39.02 28.05 15.72
C ALA A 73 38.65 28.96 16.90
N VAL A 74 37.37 29.00 17.26
CA VAL A 74 36.87 29.72 18.43
C VAL A 74 37.37 29.11 19.74
N ILE A 75 37.38 27.77 19.86
CA ILE A 75 37.76 27.09 21.11
C ILE A 75 39.27 27.13 21.37
N ARG A 76 40.10 26.87 20.35
CA ARG A 76 41.57 26.75 20.52
C ARG A 76 42.26 28.09 20.61
N GLY A 77 41.78 29.10 19.87
CA GLY A 77 42.31 30.46 19.93
C GLY A 77 43.81 30.59 19.62
N THR A 78 44.39 29.64 18.86
CA THR A 78 45.81 29.69 18.49
C THR A 78 46.05 30.66 17.34
N ALA A 79 47.27 31.20 17.21
CA ALA A 79 47.62 32.16 16.16
C ALA A 79 47.36 31.63 14.73
N GLY A 80 47.52 30.32 14.51
CA GLY A 80 47.24 29.67 13.23
C GLY A 80 45.73 29.50 12.92
N ASP A 81 44.89 29.48 13.96
CA ASP A 81 43.43 29.28 13.81
C ASP A 81 42.65 30.62 13.74
N ALA A 82 43.30 31.76 14.03
CA ALA A 82 42.67 33.08 14.10
C ALA A 82 41.92 33.47 12.81
N LEU A 83 42.42 33.05 11.64
CA LEU A 83 41.80 33.34 10.35
C LEU A 83 40.49 32.56 10.14
N PHE A 84 40.32 31.42 10.81
CA PHE A 84 39.15 30.55 10.70
C PHE A 84 38.04 30.90 11.72
N VAL A 85 38.28 31.87 12.61
CA VAL A 85 37.22 32.47 13.43
C VAL A 85 36.25 33.28 12.55
N ASP A 86 36.65 33.71 11.35
CA ASP A 86 35.74 34.33 10.39
C ASP A 86 34.90 33.25 9.66
N PRO A 87 33.56 33.22 9.82
CA PRO A 87 32.69 32.25 9.14
C PRO A 87 32.79 32.30 7.61
N LEU A 88 33.14 33.45 7.01
CA LEU A 88 33.35 33.58 5.57
C LEU A 88 34.58 32.81 5.10
N ILE A 89 35.54 32.55 5.99
CA ILE A 89 36.73 31.77 5.71
C ILE A 89 36.52 30.31 6.14
N SER A 90 35.89 30.04 7.29
CA SER A 90 35.75 28.68 7.82
C SER A 90 34.54 27.89 7.30
N ILE A 91 33.41 28.52 7.01
CA ILE A 91 32.17 27.83 6.63
C ILE A 91 31.93 27.87 5.12
N VAL A 92 31.92 29.07 4.52
CA VAL A 92 31.52 29.26 3.13
C VAL A 92 32.35 28.42 2.14
N PRO A 93 33.70 28.39 2.21
CA PRO A 93 34.52 27.57 1.32
C PRO A 93 34.20 26.08 1.40
N ARG A 94 33.86 25.58 2.60
CA ARG A 94 33.60 24.16 2.85
C ARG A 94 32.23 23.73 2.31
N ILE A 95 31.24 24.61 2.36
CA ILE A 95 29.93 24.37 1.72
C ILE A 95 30.08 24.37 0.19
N LEU A 96 30.78 25.34 -0.39
CA LEU A 96 31.04 25.40 -1.83
C LEU A 96 31.81 24.16 -2.32
N PHE A 97 32.84 23.77 -1.58
CA PHE A 97 33.55 22.52 -1.78
C PHE A 97 32.61 21.30 -1.73
N GLY A 98 31.78 21.19 -0.69
CA GLY A 98 30.78 20.14 -0.56
C GLY A 98 29.81 20.07 -1.75
N PHE A 99 29.40 21.23 -2.28
CA PHE A 99 28.57 21.32 -3.48
C PHE A 99 29.29 20.86 -4.75
N CYS A 100 30.55 21.25 -4.94
CA CYS A 100 31.37 20.75 -6.04
C CYS A 100 31.56 19.22 -5.97
N THR A 101 31.88 18.67 -4.79
CA THR A 101 32.00 17.21 -4.62
C THR A 101 30.69 16.50 -4.97
N ALA A 102 29.54 17.09 -4.64
CA ALA A 102 28.23 16.54 -4.98
C ALA A 102 28.01 16.48 -6.51
N ILE A 103 28.26 17.57 -7.22
CA ILE A 103 28.07 17.64 -8.69
C ILE A 103 28.96 16.63 -9.40
N PHE A 104 30.26 16.66 -9.09
CA PHE A 104 31.22 15.74 -9.72
C PHE A 104 30.91 14.29 -9.36
N SER A 105 30.47 14.02 -8.13
CA SER A 105 30.06 12.69 -7.74
C SER A 105 28.83 12.18 -8.50
N ALA A 106 27.85 13.04 -8.78
CA ALA A 106 26.65 12.66 -9.54
C ALA A 106 27.00 12.24 -10.99
N VAL A 107 28.03 12.85 -11.57
CA VAL A 107 28.49 12.53 -12.93
C VAL A 107 29.42 11.32 -12.94
N SER A 108 30.40 11.27 -12.04
CA SER A 108 31.51 10.30 -12.08
C SER A 108 31.24 8.99 -11.33
N PHE A 109 30.32 8.97 -10.36
CA PHE A 109 30.07 7.81 -9.49
C PHE A 109 28.60 7.35 -9.49
N ASN A 110 27.89 7.51 -10.61
CA ASN A 110 26.53 7.03 -10.76
C ASN A 110 26.44 5.51 -11.01
N GLU A 111 25.22 4.98 -11.11
CA GLU A 111 24.96 3.55 -11.33
C GLU A 111 25.40 3.06 -12.72
N ARG A 112 25.50 3.94 -13.72
CA ARG A 112 25.94 3.60 -15.08
C ARG A 112 27.46 3.44 -15.18
N THR A 113 28.22 3.99 -14.24
CA THR A 113 29.69 3.89 -14.22
C THR A 113 30.14 2.54 -13.66
N SER A 114 30.91 1.78 -14.45
CA SER A 114 31.41 0.47 -14.04
C SER A 114 32.37 0.55 -12.84
N PHE A 115 32.46 -0.53 -12.06
CA PHE A 115 33.36 -0.59 -10.90
C PHE A 115 34.81 -0.29 -11.26
N LYS A 116 35.33 -0.89 -12.35
CA LYS A 116 36.71 -0.64 -12.82
C LYS A 116 36.93 0.84 -13.11
N LEU A 117 35.95 1.51 -13.72
CA LEU A 117 36.03 2.93 -14.02
C LEU A 117 35.93 3.79 -12.75
N LYS A 118 35.05 3.48 -11.79
CA LYS A 118 34.97 4.17 -10.49
C LYS A 118 36.31 4.12 -9.72
N ARG A 119 36.96 2.96 -9.68
CA ARG A 119 38.29 2.80 -9.04
C ARG A 119 39.38 3.60 -9.74
N PHE A 120 39.27 3.81 -11.04
CA PHE A 120 40.19 4.64 -11.78
C PHE A 120 39.91 6.13 -11.55
N LEU A 121 38.64 6.53 -11.56
CA LEU A 121 38.21 7.93 -11.42
C LEU A 121 38.40 8.51 -10.01
N ILE A 122 38.44 7.69 -8.96
CA ILE A 122 38.63 8.19 -7.58
C ILE A 122 39.97 8.91 -7.39
N PHE A 123 41.01 8.51 -8.11
CA PHE A 123 42.32 9.16 -8.06
C PHE A 123 42.26 10.62 -8.56
N PRO A 124 41.91 10.91 -9.83
CA PRO A 124 41.82 12.30 -10.30
C PRO A 124 40.71 13.08 -9.58
N TYR A 125 39.62 12.43 -9.19
CA TYR A 125 38.56 13.08 -8.40
C TYR A 125 39.08 13.62 -7.07
N SER A 126 39.83 12.83 -6.30
CA SER A 126 40.36 13.25 -5.00
C SER A 126 41.32 14.44 -5.11
N ALA A 127 42.20 14.44 -6.12
CA ALA A 127 43.13 15.54 -6.38
C ALA A 127 42.39 16.84 -6.75
N ILE A 128 41.45 16.76 -7.70
CA ILE A 128 40.69 17.94 -8.16
C ILE A 128 39.86 18.52 -7.02
N MET A 129 39.17 17.67 -6.25
CA MET A 129 38.36 18.13 -5.13
C MET A 129 39.20 18.82 -4.07
N MET A 130 40.41 18.32 -3.77
CA MET A 130 41.28 18.96 -2.79
C MET A 130 41.85 20.30 -3.25
N LEU A 131 42.17 20.42 -4.54
CA LEU A 131 42.56 21.70 -5.15
C LEU A 131 41.41 22.71 -5.12
N LEU A 132 40.16 22.28 -5.38
CA LEU A 132 38.99 23.13 -5.28
C LEU A 132 38.74 23.62 -3.85
N HIS A 133 38.85 22.74 -2.85
CA HIS A 133 38.77 23.13 -1.44
C HIS A 133 39.79 24.24 -1.14
N SER A 134 41.05 24.01 -1.48
CA SER A 134 42.14 24.94 -1.22
C SER A 134 41.96 26.26 -1.95
N PHE A 135 41.51 26.20 -3.21
CA PHE A 135 41.16 27.38 -4.00
C PHE A 135 40.09 28.23 -3.31
N PHE A 136 38.99 27.63 -2.84
CA PHE A 136 37.94 28.38 -2.17
C PHE A 136 38.41 29.01 -0.85
N VAL A 137 39.25 28.31 -0.08
CA VAL A 137 39.81 28.86 1.16
C VAL A 137 40.75 30.03 0.86
N LEU A 138 41.70 29.86 -0.06
CA LEU A 138 42.63 30.91 -0.45
C LEU A 138 41.90 32.11 -1.07
N LEU A 139 40.86 31.88 -1.88
CA LEU A 139 40.02 32.94 -2.44
C LEU A 139 39.31 33.73 -1.34
N ALA A 140 38.70 33.05 -0.36
CA ALA A 140 38.06 33.73 0.76
C ALA A 140 39.05 34.56 1.59
N MET A 141 40.27 34.04 1.81
CA MET A 141 41.32 34.75 2.51
C MET A 141 41.86 35.94 1.72
N TYR A 142 42.03 35.79 0.40
CA TYR A 142 42.43 36.88 -0.49
C TYR A 142 41.41 38.02 -0.47
N LEU A 143 40.13 37.70 -0.59
CA LEU A 143 39.05 38.70 -0.55
C LEU A 143 38.96 39.41 0.80
N ARG A 144 39.34 38.73 1.89
CA ARG A 144 39.25 39.28 3.26
C ARG A 144 40.50 40.05 3.69
N TYR A 145 41.68 39.62 3.27
CA TYR A 145 42.98 40.13 3.73
C TYR A 145 43.89 40.56 2.57
N VAL A 146 43.34 41.28 1.58
CA VAL A 146 44.01 41.64 0.31
C VAL A 146 45.46 42.11 0.50
N ASN A 147 45.70 43.05 1.43
CA ASN A 147 47.02 43.67 1.62
C ASN A 147 48.05 42.73 2.28
N ALA A 148 47.61 41.80 3.14
CA ALA A 148 48.49 40.87 3.84
C ALA A 148 48.60 39.51 3.14
N PHE A 149 47.73 39.23 2.17
CA PHE A 149 47.60 37.90 1.58
C PHE A 149 48.86 37.48 0.82
N MET A 150 49.32 38.29 -0.12
CA MET A 150 50.46 37.92 -0.97
C MET A 150 51.79 37.90 -0.21
N GLU A 151 51.94 38.79 0.77
CA GLU A 151 53.19 38.97 1.51
C GLU A 151 53.35 37.96 2.66
N TYR A 152 52.26 37.65 3.38
CA TYR A 152 52.33 36.86 4.62
C TYR A 152 51.54 35.54 4.55
N ILE A 153 50.37 35.50 3.92
CA ILE A 153 49.47 34.33 4.00
C ILE A 153 49.79 33.29 2.92
N PHE A 154 49.94 33.74 1.67
CA PHE A 154 50.08 32.87 0.50
C PHE A 154 51.39 32.06 0.52
N PRO A 155 52.58 32.63 0.81
CA PRO A 155 53.82 31.85 0.86
C PRO A 155 53.81 30.78 1.95
N ILE A 156 53.09 31.05 3.04
CA ILE A 156 52.99 30.16 4.20
C ILE A 156 52.03 28.99 3.94
N LEU A 157 50.88 29.24 3.32
CA LEU A 157 49.85 28.21 3.09
C LEU A 157 50.07 27.39 1.82
N THR A 158 50.76 27.91 0.81
CA THR A 158 50.94 27.21 -0.47
C THR A 158 51.63 25.85 -0.34
N PRO A 159 52.73 25.69 0.43
CA PRO A 159 53.34 24.38 0.66
C PRO A 159 52.41 23.39 1.35
N LEU A 160 51.53 23.90 2.23
CA LEU A 160 50.56 23.10 2.97
C LEU A 160 49.46 22.57 2.04
N VAL A 161 48.93 23.42 1.17
CA VAL A 161 47.92 23.05 0.16
C VAL A 161 48.42 21.91 -0.73
N LEU A 162 49.68 21.98 -1.17
CA LEU A 162 50.28 20.93 -1.99
C LEU A 162 50.46 19.63 -1.21
N LEU A 163 50.89 19.72 0.05
CA LEU A 163 51.01 18.57 0.94
C LEU A 163 49.66 17.89 1.19
N GLU A 164 48.62 18.67 1.51
CA GLU A 164 47.28 18.14 1.75
C GLU A 164 46.67 17.52 0.49
N ALA A 165 46.87 18.14 -0.68
CA ALA A 165 46.46 17.57 -1.97
C ALA A 165 47.16 16.25 -2.25
N LEU A 166 48.47 16.15 -1.99
CA LEU A 166 49.23 14.91 -2.14
C LEU A 166 48.70 13.82 -1.21
N VAL A 167 48.49 14.15 0.07
CA VAL A 167 48.00 13.23 1.09
C VAL A 167 46.59 12.72 0.73
N ALA A 168 45.67 13.61 0.36
CA ALA A 168 44.32 13.24 -0.03
C ALA A 168 44.30 12.36 -1.29
N THR A 169 45.17 12.65 -2.28
CA THR A 169 45.27 11.91 -3.54
C THR A 169 45.75 10.47 -3.34
N VAL A 170 46.48 10.20 -2.25
CA VAL A 170 46.92 8.84 -1.89
C VAL A 170 45.90 8.15 -0.98
N ILE A 171 45.46 8.83 0.08
CA ILE A 171 44.63 8.21 1.12
C ILE A 171 43.20 7.95 0.62
N VAL A 172 42.59 8.88 -0.11
CA VAL A 172 41.19 8.74 -0.57
C VAL A 172 41.01 7.52 -1.47
N PRO A 173 41.84 7.27 -2.51
CA PRO A 173 41.71 6.05 -3.33
C PRO A 173 41.90 4.76 -2.54
N VAL A 174 42.84 4.72 -1.59
CA VAL A 174 43.06 3.55 -0.73
C VAL A 174 41.81 3.26 0.11
N LEU A 175 41.33 4.26 0.84
CA LEU A 175 40.13 4.13 1.67
C LEU A 175 38.89 3.82 0.84
N TYR A 176 38.72 4.48 -0.31
CA TYR A 176 37.62 4.20 -1.22
C TYR A 176 37.61 2.74 -1.65
N ASN A 177 38.75 2.18 -2.06
CA ASN A 177 38.83 0.78 -2.49
C ASN A 177 38.55 -0.20 -1.35
N VAL A 178 39.00 0.09 -0.13
CA VAL A 178 38.73 -0.73 1.07
C VAL A 178 37.25 -0.68 1.44
N LEU A 179 36.65 0.51 1.40
CA LEU A 179 35.28 0.76 1.84
C LEU A 179 34.25 0.45 0.75
N TYR A 180 34.64 0.42 -0.53
CA TYR A 180 33.73 0.23 -1.66
C TYR A 180 32.90 -1.04 -1.52
N ILE A 181 33.52 -2.19 -1.27
CA ILE A 181 32.80 -3.47 -1.16
C ILE A 181 31.81 -3.47 0.02
N PRO A 182 32.21 -3.07 1.25
CA PRO A 182 31.27 -2.91 2.36
C PRO A 182 30.09 -1.97 2.05
N PHE A 183 30.34 -0.82 1.43
CA PHE A 183 29.31 0.16 1.15
C PHE A 183 28.42 -0.20 -0.05
N GLU A 184 28.95 -0.89 -1.06
CA GLU A 184 28.13 -1.49 -2.12
C GLU A 184 27.28 -2.63 -1.56
N LYS A 185 27.85 -3.54 -0.76
CA LYS A 185 27.05 -4.56 -0.05
C LYS A 185 25.98 -3.94 0.85
N TYR A 186 26.26 -2.78 1.45
CA TYR A 186 25.28 -2.02 2.22
C TYR A 186 24.18 -1.43 1.34
N LYS A 187 24.53 -0.80 0.22
CA LYS A 187 23.54 -0.33 -0.76
C LYS A 187 22.69 -1.51 -1.19
N ASP A 188 23.33 -2.60 -1.61
CA ASP A 188 22.73 -3.87 -1.97
C ASP A 188 21.83 -4.42 -0.88
N LYS A 189 22.18 -4.37 0.41
CA LYS A 189 21.27 -4.80 1.50
C LYS A 189 19.90 -4.09 1.49
N PHE A 190 19.82 -2.90 0.88
CA PHE A 190 18.60 -2.13 0.70
C PHE A 190 18.21 -1.90 -0.78
N THR A 191 19.02 -2.36 -1.75
CA THR A 191 18.78 -2.31 -3.20
C THR A 191 18.70 -3.69 -3.86
N THR A 192 18.97 -4.79 -3.16
CA THR A 192 18.81 -6.15 -3.67
C THR A 192 17.34 -6.52 -3.67
N LYS A 193 16.64 -6.11 -4.74
CA LYS A 193 16.02 -7.17 -5.51
C LYS A 193 17.20 -7.90 -6.15
N ASN A 194 17.52 -9.11 -5.68
CA ASN A 194 17.97 -10.11 -6.65
C ASN A 194 16.86 -10.08 -7.70
N LYS A 195 17.08 -9.41 -8.84
CA LYS A 195 16.04 -9.33 -9.85
C LYS A 195 15.80 -10.77 -10.25
N SER A 196 14.66 -11.29 -9.79
CA SER A 196 14.21 -12.61 -10.14
C SER A 196 14.22 -12.72 -11.67
N ILE A 197 14.41 -13.93 -12.18
CA ILE A 197 14.27 -14.17 -13.61
C ILE A 197 12.94 -13.60 -14.11
N TYR A 198 11.85 -13.79 -13.35
CA TYR A 198 10.53 -13.23 -13.64
C TYR A 198 10.54 -11.70 -13.66
N GLY A 199 11.10 -11.06 -12.63
CA GLY A 199 11.23 -9.60 -12.60
C GLY A 199 12.13 -9.04 -13.72
N THR A 200 13.02 -9.84 -14.30
CA THR A 200 13.83 -9.45 -15.45
C THR A 200 13.04 -9.59 -16.75
N ILE A 201 12.40 -10.74 -17.00
CA ILE A 201 11.65 -10.98 -18.23
C ILE A 201 10.37 -10.14 -18.31
N THR A 202 9.70 -9.85 -17.18
CA THR A 202 8.52 -8.96 -17.17
C THR A 202 8.90 -7.50 -17.39
N SER A 203 10.13 -7.09 -17.03
CA SER A 203 10.56 -5.69 -17.17
C SER A 203 10.61 -5.18 -18.61
N VAL A 204 10.69 -6.09 -19.58
CA VAL A 204 10.62 -5.76 -21.01
C VAL A 204 9.27 -5.13 -21.37
N TYR A 205 8.20 -5.52 -20.66
CA TYR A 205 6.83 -5.09 -20.95
C TYR A 205 6.32 -3.95 -20.06
N PHE A 206 7.16 -3.34 -19.20
CA PHE A 206 6.68 -2.32 -18.25
C PHE A 206 6.11 -1.07 -18.94
N ALA A 207 6.66 -0.68 -20.09
CA ALA A 207 6.14 0.45 -20.86
C ALA A 207 4.78 0.12 -21.48
N ASP A 208 4.65 -1.05 -22.11
CA ASP A 208 3.41 -1.50 -22.74
C ASP A 208 2.32 -1.71 -21.69
N ALA A 209 2.64 -2.38 -20.58
CA ALA A 209 1.72 -2.59 -19.46
C ALA A 209 1.21 -1.28 -18.86
N LEU A 210 2.08 -0.28 -18.71
CA LEU A 210 1.66 1.03 -18.23
C LEU A 210 0.74 1.74 -19.23
N ASN A 211 1.04 1.66 -20.54
CA ASN A 211 0.21 2.25 -21.58
C ASN A 211 -1.17 1.57 -21.64
N SER A 212 -1.22 0.25 -21.63
CA SER A 212 -2.48 -0.49 -21.59
C SER A 212 -3.29 -0.20 -20.34
N LEU A 213 -2.64 -0.07 -19.18
CA LEU A 213 -3.34 0.33 -17.96
C LEU A 213 -3.95 1.73 -18.08
N LYS A 214 -3.23 2.70 -18.65
CA LYS A 214 -3.77 4.05 -18.86
C LYS A 214 -4.98 4.06 -19.77
N GLU A 215 -4.92 3.31 -20.88
CA GLU A 215 -6.04 3.16 -21.80
C GLU A 215 -7.23 2.49 -21.11
N PHE A 216 -6.99 1.41 -20.38
CA PHE A 216 -8.04 0.66 -19.70
C PHE A 216 -8.73 1.47 -18.59
N VAL A 217 -7.97 2.23 -17.80
CA VAL A 217 -8.47 3.17 -16.78
C VAL A 217 -9.27 4.33 -17.41
N SER A 218 -8.94 4.72 -18.64
CA SER A 218 -9.67 5.81 -19.33
C SER A 218 -11.08 5.39 -19.79
N ILE A 219 -11.42 4.10 -19.74
CA ILE A 219 -12.76 3.60 -20.04
C ILE A 219 -13.63 3.71 -18.78
N ASN A 220 -14.70 4.50 -18.82
CA ASN A 220 -15.67 4.52 -17.74
C ASN A 220 -16.55 3.26 -17.78
N SER A 221 -16.17 2.24 -17.01
CA SER A 221 -16.84 0.95 -16.91
C SER A 221 -17.72 0.81 -15.67
N VAL A 222 -18.34 1.91 -15.23
CA VAL A 222 -19.38 1.87 -14.21
C VAL A 222 -20.65 1.25 -14.82
N TYR A 223 -21.35 0.42 -14.05
CA TYR A 223 -22.65 -0.10 -14.46
C TYR A 223 -23.62 1.04 -14.80
N ASP A 224 -24.22 0.96 -15.99
CA ASP A 224 -25.18 1.95 -16.48
C ASP A 224 -26.46 1.28 -16.97
N GLU A 225 -27.48 1.33 -16.11
CA GLU A 225 -28.81 0.77 -16.39
C GLU A 225 -29.41 1.29 -17.71
N LYS A 226 -29.14 2.55 -18.09
CA LYS A 226 -29.74 3.18 -19.27
C LYS A 226 -29.21 2.61 -20.58
N THR A 227 -28.04 1.98 -20.56
CA THR A 227 -27.39 1.39 -21.73
C THR A 227 -27.38 -0.13 -21.69
N VAL A 228 -28.13 -0.74 -20.77
CA VAL A 228 -28.30 -2.19 -20.70
C VAL A 228 -29.08 -2.70 -21.91
N THR A 229 -28.52 -3.69 -22.58
CA THR A 229 -29.19 -4.45 -23.64
C THR A 229 -28.89 -5.93 -23.48
N LYS A 230 -29.54 -6.80 -24.26
CA LYS A 230 -29.21 -8.24 -24.29
C LYS A 230 -27.74 -8.52 -24.61
N LYS A 231 -27.08 -7.65 -25.40
CA LYS A 231 -25.66 -7.79 -25.76
C LYS A 231 -24.72 -7.10 -24.76
N THR A 232 -25.24 -6.16 -23.97
CA THR A 232 -24.49 -5.34 -23.02
C THR A 232 -25.19 -5.38 -21.65
N PRO A 233 -25.24 -6.55 -20.98
CA PRO A 233 -26.06 -6.75 -19.79
C PRO A 233 -25.68 -5.85 -18.60
N TYR A 234 -24.47 -5.29 -18.62
CA TYR A 234 -23.95 -4.39 -17.57
C TYR A 234 -23.77 -2.94 -18.03
N GLY A 235 -24.33 -2.60 -19.19
CA GLY A 235 -24.20 -1.27 -19.79
C GLY A 235 -23.05 -1.16 -20.79
N LYS A 236 -23.02 -0.02 -21.49
CA LYS A 236 -22.09 0.23 -22.59
C LYS A 236 -20.63 0.28 -22.15
N GLY A 237 -20.34 1.01 -21.06
CA GLY A 237 -18.98 1.23 -20.58
C GLY A 237 -18.27 -0.05 -20.13
N VAL A 238 -18.98 -0.94 -19.43
CA VAL A 238 -18.47 -2.27 -19.07
C VAL A 238 -18.16 -3.08 -20.33
N ASN A 239 -19.06 -3.10 -21.32
CA ASN A 239 -18.82 -3.83 -22.57
C ASN A 239 -17.63 -3.26 -23.35
N GLU A 240 -17.43 -1.94 -23.38
CA GLU A 240 -16.24 -1.31 -23.98
C GLU A 240 -14.95 -1.78 -23.30
N ALA A 241 -14.96 -1.94 -21.97
CA ALA A 241 -13.84 -2.45 -21.21
C ALA A 241 -13.54 -3.93 -21.52
N LEU A 242 -14.57 -4.77 -21.66
CA LEU A 242 -14.40 -6.17 -22.09
C LEU A 242 -13.87 -6.29 -23.53
N GLU A 243 -14.37 -5.46 -24.46
CA GLU A 243 -13.88 -5.39 -25.84
C GLU A 243 -12.44 -4.87 -25.91
N TYR A 244 -12.05 -3.92 -25.06
CA TYR A 244 -10.66 -3.47 -24.97
C TYR A 244 -9.72 -4.63 -24.65
N MET A 245 -10.01 -5.41 -23.61
CA MET A 245 -9.18 -6.55 -23.22
C MET A 245 -9.17 -7.66 -24.27
N LYS A 246 -10.30 -7.92 -24.94
CA LYS A 246 -10.35 -8.84 -26.08
C LYS A 246 -9.43 -8.36 -27.19
N ASN A 247 -9.51 -7.08 -27.58
CA ASN A 247 -8.72 -6.52 -28.67
C ASN A 247 -7.22 -6.52 -28.35
N LEU A 248 -6.85 -6.17 -27.11
CA LEU A 248 -5.47 -6.27 -26.62
C LEU A 248 -4.92 -7.68 -26.80
N ALA A 249 -5.68 -8.68 -26.32
CA ALA A 249 -5.32 -10.10 -26.45
C ALA A 249 -5.21 -10.56 -27.90
N THR A 250 -6.17 -10.22 -28.76
CA THR A 250 -6.13 -10.63 -30.18
C THR A 250 -4.99 -9.97 -30.95
N ASN A 251 -4.65 -8.72 -30.62
CA ASN A 251 -3.52 -8.01 -31.25
C ASN A 251 -2.17 -8.66 -30.89
N ASP A 252 -2.08 -9.23 -29.69
CA ASP A 252 -0.94 -10.02 -29.22
C ASP A 252 -0.98 -11.48 -29.71
N GLY A 253 -2.00 -11.88 -30.48
CA GLY A 253 -2.13 -13.21 -31.07
C GLY A 253 -2.76 -14.26 -30.16
N PHE A 254 -3.37 -13.89 -29.04
CA PHE A 254 -4.07 -14.81 -28.14
C PHE A 254 -5.50 -15.08 -28.59
N GLU A 255 -6.01 -16.27 -28.25
CA GLU A 255 -7.43 -16.60 -28.43
C GLU A 255 -8.25 -15.85 -27.37
N ALA A 256 -9.11 -14.94 -27.79
CA ALA A 256 -9.99 -14.19 -26.89
C ALA A 256 -11.43 -14.16 -27.41
N LYS A 257 -12.39 -14.39 -26.51
CA LYS A 257 -13.82 -14.33 -26.83
C LYS A 257 -14.59 -13.63 -25.71
N ILE A 258 -15.59 -12.84 -26.10
CA ILE A 258 -16.60 -12.32 -25.17
C ILE A 258 -17.75 -13.32 -25.13
N ILE A 259 -18.17 -13.70 -23.92
CA ILE A 259 -19.29 -14.61 -23.70
C ILE A 259 -20.48 -13.79 -23.25
N ASP A 260 -21.47 -13.68 -24.14
CA ASP A 260 -22.77 -13.01 -23.94
C ASP A 260 -22.70 -11.59 -23.34
N GLY A 261 -21.62 -10.87 -23.62
CA GLY A 261 -21.39 -9.51 -23.11
C GLY A 261 -21.11 -9.43 -21.61
N ARG A 262 -20.86 -10.57 -20.94
CA ARG A 262 -20.69 -10.65 -19.48
C ARG A 262 -19.26 -10.82 -19.03
N VAL A 263 -18.48 -11.57 -19.79
CA VAL A 263 -17.07 -11.88 -19.50
C VAL A 263 -16.26 -11.91 -20.79
N VAL A 264 -14.98 -11.61 -20.72
CA VAL A 264 -14.00 -11.95 -21.75
C VAL A 264 -13.10 -13.07 -21.24
N GLU A 265 -12.98 -14.13 -22.03
CA GLU A 265 -12.06 -15.24 -21.79
C GLU A 265 -10.90 -15.13 -22.76
N ILE A 266 -9.68 -15.06 -22.23
CA ILE A 266 -8.42 -15.06 -22.96
C ILE A 266 -7.70 -16.38 -22.65
N PHE A 267 -7.44 -17.18 -23.66
CA PHE A 267 -6.82 -18.50 -23.55
C PHE A 267 -5.42 -18.50 -24.18
N VAL A 268 -4.44 -19.05 -23.45
CA VAL A 268 -3.03 -19.11 -23.86
C VAL A 268 -2.47 -20.50 -23.59
N GLY A 269 -1.78 -21.08 -24.58
CA GLY A 269 -1.25 -22.45 -24.54
C GLY A 269 -2.11 -23.46 -25.29
N GLU A 270 -1.87 -24.76 -25.07
CA GLU A 270 -2.56 -25.84 -25.80
C GLU A 270 -3.87 -26.26 -25.10
N LYS A 271 -4.95 -26.41 -25.88
CA LYS A 271 -6.32 -26.64 -25.38
C LYS A 271 -6.52 -27.89 -24.53
N TYR A 272 -5.73 -28.93 -24.75
CA TYR A 272 -5.87 -30.21 -24.04
C TYR A 272 -5.05 -30.30 -22.75
N ASN A 273 -4.20 -29.30 -22.50
CA ASN A 273 -3.39 -29.27 -21.28
C ASN A 273 -4.22 -28.77 -20.10
N LYS A 274 -3.85 -29.23 -18.90
CA LYS A 274 -4.48 -28.79 -17.66
C LYS A 274 -4.39 -27.27 -17.53
N ASN A 275 -5.49 -26.66 -17.09
CA ASN A 275 -5.64 -25.22 -17.15
C ASN A 275 -5.51 -24.58 -15.76
N ILE A 276 -4.68 -23.55 -15.67
CA ILE A 276 -4.64 -22.59 -14.57
C ILE A 276 -5.46 -21.38 -14.97
N ALA A 277 -6.24 -20.83 -14.04
CA ALA A 277 -7.02 -19.63 -14.32
C ALA A 277 -6.60 -18.44 -13.47
N VAL A 278 -6.73 -17.26 -14.06
CA VAL A 278 -6.68 -15.99 -13.34
C VAL A 278 -8.02 -15.28 -13.57
N PHE A 279 -8.67 -14.84 -12.50
CA PHE A 279 -9.97 -14.19 -12.55
C PHE A 279 -9.86 -12.75 -12.09
N ALA A 280 -10.18 -11.80 -12.96
CA ALA A 280 -10.13 -10.36 -12.69
C ALA A 280 -11.46 -9.71 -13.12
N HIS A 281 -11.66 -8.42 -12.86
CA HIS A 281 -12.84 -7.71 -13.36
C HIS A 281 -12.52 -6.37 -14.02
N ALA A 282 -13.47 -5.93 -14.86
CA ALA A 282 -13.37 -4.73 -15.66
C ALA A 282 -14.35 -3.64 -15.21
N ASP A 283 -15.46 -4.01 -14.54
CA ASP A 283 -16.38 -3.05 -13.95
C ASP A 283 -15.76 -2.38 -12.73
N VAL A 284 -16.20 -1.15 -12.46
CA VAL A 284 -15.72 -0.33 -11.35
C VAL A 284 -16.89 0.34 -10.65
N VAL A 285 -16.74 0.63 -9.34
CA VAL A 285 -17.72 1.45 -8.61
C VAL A 285 -17.81 2.89 -9.15
N PRO A 286 -18.96 3.57 -8.96
CA PRO A 286 -19.08 4.99 -9.26
C PRO A 286 -17.95 5.84 -8.64
N ALA A 287 -17.45 6.80 -9.41
CA ALA A 287 -16.49 7.79 -8.93
C ALA A 287 -17.22 8.89 -8.16
N THR A 288 -17.34 8.72 -6.84
CA THR A 288 -17.91 9.71 -5.92
C THR A 288 -16.80 10.44 -5.16
N GLY A 289 -17.13 11.55 -4.48
CA GLY A 289 -16.18 12.36 -3.72
C GLY A 289 -15.42 13.40 -4.55
N GLU A 290 -14.44 14.06 -3.91
CA GLU A 290 -13.60 15.10 -4.54
C GLU A 290 -12.34 14.49 -5.15
N TRP A 291 -12.20 14.61 -6.47
CA TRP A 291 -11.07 14.09 -7.22
C TRP A 291 -10.15 15.22 -7.66
N ASP A 292 -8.84 15.06 -7.45
CA ASP A 292 -7.83 16.04 -7.88
C ASP A 292 -7.68 16.06 -9.41
N THR A 293 -7.94 14.92 -10.04
CA THR A 293 -7.96 14.72 -11.49
C THR A 293 -9.17 13.90 -11.89
N PRO A 294 -9.76 14.11 -13.07
CA PRO A 294 -10.93 13.35 -13.49
C PRO A 294 -10.70 11.83 -13.34
N PRO A 295 -11.67 11.08 -12.78
CA PRO A 295 -11.47 9.70 -12.33
C PRO A 295 -11.09 8.73 -13.46
N PHE A 296 -11.49 9.04 -14.70
CA PHE A 296 -11.18 8.26 -15.90
C PHE A 296 -10.13 8.96 -16.76
N THR A 297 -9.21 9.70 -16.14
CA THR A 297 -8.01 10.24 -16.78
C THR A 297 -6.81 9.72 -16.01
N ALA A 298 -6.04 8.84 -16.65
CA ALA A 298 -4.93 8.15 -16.01
C ALA A 298 -3.77 9.14 -15.77
N ASP A 299 -3.62 9.62 -14.52
CA ASP A 299 -2.64 10.65 -14.16
C ASP A 299 -1.49 10.10 -13.31
N ILE A 300 -0.25 10.43 -13.68
CA ILE A 300 0.94 9.93 -12.97
C ILE A 300 1.54 11.04 -12.12
N ARG A 301 1.55 10.82 -10.81
CA ARG A 301 2.16 11.74 -9.84
C ARG A 301 2.92 10.95 -8.78
N GLU A 302 4.14 11.38 -8.46
CA GLU A 302 4.93 10.81 -7.36
C GLU A 302 5.13 9.27 -7.41
N GLY A 303 5.21 8.70 -8.61
CA GLY A 303 5.38 7.25 -8.79
C GLY A 303 4.10 6.43 -8.59
N LYS A 304 2.94 7.08 -8.60
CA LYS A 304 1.60 6.48 -8.55
C LYS A 304 0.85 6.80 -9.83
N LEU A 305 0.00 5.89 -10.28
CA LEU A 305 -1.01 6.14 -11.30
C LEU A 305 -2.36 6.29 -10.62
N TYR A 306 -2.96 7.47 -10.74
CA TYR A 306 -4.27 7.82 -10.21
C TYR A 306 -5.35 7.57 -11.27
N GLY A 307 -6.49 7.07 -10.80
CA GLY A 307 -7.68 6.80 -11.62
C GLY A 307 -8.53 5.70 -11.02
N ARG A 308 -9.84 5.76 -11.26
CA ARG A 308 -10.78 4.72 -10.82
C ARG A 308 -10.44 3.39 -11.51
N GLY A 309 -10.30 2.34 -10.71
CA GLY A 309 -9.95 1.00 -11.17
C GLY A 309 -8.45 0.73 -11.24
N THR A 310 -7.59 1.70 -10.89
CA THR A 310 -6.14 1.50 -10.92
C THR A 310 -5.68 0.43 -9.93
N SER A 311 -6.32 0.33 -8.77
CA SER A 311 -6.03 -0.69 -7.76
C SER A 311 -7.05 -1.83 -7.72
N ASP A 312 -8.28 -1.58 -8.16
CA ASP A 312 -9.41 -2.51 -8.08
C ASP A 312 -10.33 -2.39 -9.33
N ASP A 313 -10.17 -3.18 -10.38
CA ASP A 313 -9.18 -4.27 -10.57
C ASP A 313 -8.50 -4.18 -11.96
N LYS A 314 -8.52 -3.01 -12.61
CA LYS A 314 -7.89 -2.83 -13.93
C LYS A 314 -6.37 -2.93 -13.87
N GLY A 315 -5.75 -2.38 -12.82
CA GLY A 315 -4.31 -2.50 -12.58
C GLY A 315 -3.88 -3.97 -12.47
N PRO A 316 -4.44 -4.73 -11.53
CA PRO A 316 -4.04 -6.11 -11.36
C PRO A 316 -4.46 -7.02 -12.53
N ALA A 317 -5.57 -6.74 -13.22
CA ALA A 317 -5.93 -7.40 -14.48
C ALA A 317 -4.84 -7.25 -15.56
N ILE A 318 -4.34 -6.02 -15.77
CA ILE A 318 -3.26 -5.76 -16.73
C ILE A 318 -1.94 -6.38 -16.25
N ALA A 319 -1.65 -6.36 -14.95
CA ALA A 319 -0.46 -7.01 -14.41
C ALA A 319 -0.49 -8.54 -14.66
N ALA A 320 -1.65 -9.18 -14.49
CA ALA A 320 -1.86 -10.60 -14.78
C ALA A 320 -1.77 -10.89 -16.29
N TYR A 321 -2.36 -10.04 -17.13
CA TYR A 321 -2.28 -10.15 -18.59
C TYR A 321 -0.81 -10.17 -19.07
N TYR A 322 -0.01 -9.17 -18.65
CA TYR A 322 1.39 -9.11 -19.06
C TYR A 322 2.27 -10.17 -18.41
N ALA A 323 1.89 -10.68 -17.24
CA ALA A 323 2.53 -11.86 -16.66
C ALA A 323 2.35 -13.08 -17.57
N ILE A 324 1.13 -13.34 -18.05
CA ILE A 324 0.81 -14.44 -18.97
C ILE A 324 1.55 -14.26 -20.30
N LYS A 325 1.49 -13.05 -20.88
CA LYS A 325 2.21 -12.73 -22.12
C LYS A 325 3.71 -13.00 -21.99
N THR A 326 4.31 -12.55 -20.89
CA THR A 326 5.73 -12.78 -20.62
C THR A 326 6.09 -14.27 -20.57
N LEU A 327 5.26 -15.10 -19.93
CA LEU A 327 5.50 -16.54 -19.87
C LEU A 327 5.36 -17.20 -21.24
N ASN A 328 4.37 -16.80 -22.03
CA ASN A 328 4.17 -17.29 -23.39
C ASN A 328 5.36 -16.96 -24.29
N ASP A 329 5.78 -15.69 -24.33
CA ASP A 329 6.84 -15.20 -25.21
C ASP A 329 8.22 -15.81 -24.85
N ASN A 330 8.39 -16.28 -23.61
CA ASN A 330 9.59 -16.98 -23.14
C ASN A 330 9.45 -18.51 -23.13
N ASN A 331 8.39 -19.08 -23.73
CA ASN A 331 8.14 -20.52 -23.82
C ASN A 331 8.12 -21.24 -22.45
N LEU A 332 7.55 -20.60 -21.42
CA LEU A 332 7.49 -21.13 -20.05
C LEU A 332 6.16 -21.85 -19.73
N LEU A 333 5.20 -21.83 -20.65
CA LEU A 333 3.91 -22.53 -20.55
C LEU A 333 4.01 -23.96 -21.11
N ILE A 334 4.77 -24.83 -20.44
CA ILE A 334 5.05 -26.20 -20.90
C ILE A 334 4.13 -27.20 -20.18
N ASN A 335 3.33 -27.95 -20.92
CA ASN A 335 2.37 -28.98 -20.44
C ASN A 335 1.16 -28.46 -19.63
N TYR A 336 0.95 -27.14 -19.58
CA TYR A 336 -0.25 -26.52 -19.01
C TYR A 336 -0.70 -25.36 -19.88
N SER A 337 -1.98 -24.97 -19.74
CA SER A 337 -2.55 -23.78 -20.38
C SER A 337 -2.97 -22.77 -19.32
N VAL A 338 -3.16 -21.51 -19.72
CA VAL A 338 -3.61 -20.44 -18.84
C VAL A 338 -4.86 -19.79 -19.43
N ARG A 339 -5.85 -19.55 -18.56
CA ARG A 339 -7.07 -18.82 -18.90
C ARG A 339 -7.17 -17.56 -18.04
N LEU A 340 -7.10 -16.40 -18.66
CA LEU A 340 -7.44 -15.15 -17.99
C LEU A 340 -8.91 -14.86 -18.30
N VAL A 341 -9.73 -14.78 -17.27
CA VAL A 341 -11.16 -14.45 -17.38
C VAL A 341 -11.39 -13.12 -16.71
N ILE A 342 -11.96 -12.17 -17.44
CA ILE A 342 -12.28 -10.84 -16.93
C ILE A 342 -13.78 -10.65 -16.98
N GLY A 343 -14.43 -10.49 -15.82
CA GLY A 343 -15.86 -10.23 -15.75
C GLY A 343 -16.22 -8.75 -15.67
N GLY A 344 -17.52 -8.46 -15.72
CA GLY A 344 -18.03 -7.08 -15.79
C GLY A 344 -19.14 -6.75 -14.81
N ASP A 345 -19.27 -7.47 -13.70
CA ASP A 345 -20.27 -7.16 -12.66
C ASP A 345 -19.81 -7.69 -11.29
N GLU A 346 -18.51 -7.62 -10.99
CA GLU A 346 -17.97 -8.02 -9.68
C GLU A 346 -18.56 -7.15 -8.57
N GLU A 347 -18.51 -5.83 -8.76
CA GLU A 347 -18.78 -4.80 -7.76
C GLU A 347 -20.26 -4.73 -7.33
N ARG A 348 -21.10 -5.51 -8.01
CA ARG A 348 -22.56 -5.60 -7.79
C ARG A 348 -23.00 -7.02 -7.44
N GLY A 349 -22.05 -7.87 -7.03
CA GLY A 349 -22.31 -9.21 -6.54
C GLY A 349 -22.07 -10.32 -7.55
N SER A 350 -21.16 -10.07 -8.51
CA SER A 350 -20.46 -11.07 -9.32
C SER A 350 -21.35 -11.93 -10.22
N SER A 351 -22.47 -11.38 -10.73
CA SER A 351 -23.42 -12.13 -11.57
C SER A 351 -22.78 -12.68 -12.86
N CYS A 352 -21.70 -12.05 -13.33
CA CYS A 352 -20.89 -12.48 -14.45
C CYS A 352 -20.20 -13.84 -14.24
N MET A 353 -19.60 -14.11 -13.07
CA MET A 353 -18.97 -15.41 -12.79
C MET A 353 -20.00 -16.49 -12.48
N HIS A 354 -21.09 -16.11 -11.78
CA HIS A 354 -22.21 -17.02 -11.59
C HIS A 354 -22.74 -17.54 -12.93
N TYR A 355 -22.96 -16.63 -13.90
CA TYR A 355 -23.35 -16.99 -15.25
C TYR A 355 -22.30 -17.89 -15.94
N TYR A 356 -21.04 -17.50 -15.89
CA TYR A 356 -19.95 -18.19 -16.58
C TYR A 356 -19.81 -19.66 -16.17
N PHE A 357 -19.95 -19.97 -14.87
CA PHE A 357 -19.83 -21.34 -14.38
C PHE A 357 -21.16 -22.12 -14.35
N ASN A 358 -22.28 -21.47 -14.02
CA ASN A 358 -23.55 -22.20 -13.78
C ASN A 358 -24.50 -22.20 -14.98
N GLU A 359 -24.44 -21.19 -15.85
CA GLU A 359 -25.31 -21.10 -17.04
C GLU A 359 -24.55 -21.43 -18.32
N TYR A 360 -23.38 -20.81 -18.54
CA TYR A 360 -22.51 -21.10 -19.68
C TYR A 360 -21.75 -22.43 -19.52
N ASN A 361 -21.66 -22.97 -18.29
CA ASN A 361 -20.99 -24.24 -17.96
C ASN A 361 -19.50 -24.27 -18.37
N ALA A 362 -18.78 -23.18 -18.10
CA ALA A 362 -17.33 -23.15 -18.32
C ALA A 362 -16.61 -24.21 -17.47
N PRO A 363 -15.56 -24.87 -18.01
CA PRO A 363 -14.83 -25.88 -17.26
C PRO A 363 -14.04 -25.24 -16.10
N ALA A 364 -14.14 -25.85 -14.92
CA ALA A 364 -13.37 -25.45 -13.75
C ALA A 364 -11.85 -25.57 -14.01
N PRO A 365 -11.03 -24.61 -13.54
CA PRO A 365 -9.58 -24.76 -13.59
C PRO A 365 -9.10 -25.81 -12.58
N VAL A 366 -7.89 -26.31 -12.77
CA VAL A 366 -7.26 -27.15 -11.73
C VAL A 366 -6.89 -26.29 -10.52
N HIS A 367 -6.30 -25.13 -10.79
CA HIS A 367 -6.00 -24.10 -9.80
C HIS A 367 -6.31 -22.73 -10.39
N GLY A 368 -6.94 -21.86 -9.59
CA GLY A 368 -7.23 -20.48 -9.97
C GLY A 368 -6.77 -19.49 -8.92
N PHE A 369 -6.47 -18.26 -9.31
CA PHE A 369 -6.42 -17.17 -8.33
C PHE A 369 -7.05 -15.90 -8.88
N THR A 370 -7.53 -15.04 -7.99
CA THR A 370 -7.95 -13.68 -8.34
C THR A 370 -6.94 -12.67 -7.79
N PRO A 371 -6.51 -11.67 -8.57
CA PRO A 371 -5.62 -10.60 -8.13
C PRO A 371 -6.37 -9.44 -7.45
N ASP A 372 -7.60 -9.68 -7.00
CA ASP A 372 -8.53 -8.71 -6.41
C ASP A 372 -8.63 -8.87 -4.86
N ALA A 373 -7.50 -8.68 -4.18
CA ALA A 373 -7.36 -8.89 -2.74
C ALA A 373 -6.04 -8.34 -2.17
N GLU A 374 -5.64 -8.88 -1.00
CA GLU A 374 -4.38 -8.56 -0.33
C GLU A 374 -3.33 -9.67 -0.51
N PHE A 375 -2.07 -9.25 -0.68
CA PHE A 375 -0.92 -10.10 -0.45
C PHE A 375 -0.66 -10.30 1.05
N PRO A 376 -0.06 -11.44 1.47
CA PRO A 376 0.62 -12.42 0.63
C PRO A 376 -0.32 -13.41 -0.06
N LEU A 377 -1.50 -13.69 0.50
CA LEU A 377 -2.52 -14.59 -0.03
C LEU A 377 -3.71 -14.64 0.96
N ILE A 378 -4.93 -14.78 0.45
CA ILE A 378 -6.13 -15.08 1.25
C ILE A 378 -6.56 -16.53 0.96
N TYR A 379 -6.37 -17.43 1.94
CA TYR A 379 -6.70 -18.85 1.78
C TYR A 379 -8.15 -19.17 2.16
N GLY A 380 -8.82 -18.23 2.82
CA GLY A 380 -10.13 -18.46 3.38
C GLY A 380 -10.93 -17.18 3.57
N GLU A 381 -12.23 -17.31 3.35
CA GLU A 381 -13.21 -16.24 3.47
C GLU A 381 -14.42 -16.79 4.24
N LYS A 382 -14.86 -16.07 5.27
CA LYS A 382 -16.04 -16.46 6.05
C LYS A 382 -17.27 -16.59 5.16
N GLY A 383 -18.16 -17.51 5.49
CA GLY A 383 -19.50 -17.53 4.92
C GLY A 383 -20.24 -16.25 5.30
N ILE A 384 -21.15 -15.79 4.44
CA ILE A 384 -21.93 -14.57 4.67
C ILE A 384 -23.40 -14.91 4.52
N THR A 385 -24.21 -14.58 5.52
CA THR A 385 -25.67 -14.71 5.45
C THR A 385 -26.29 -13.42 5.96
N ASN A 386 -27.15 -12.82 5.17
CA ASN A 386 -28.05 -11.79 5.68
C ASN A 386 -29.31 -12.46 6.20
N PHE A 387 -29.74 -12.11 7.40
CA PHE A 387 -31.06 -12.50 7.90
C PHE A 387 -31.82 -11.28 8.39
N THR A 388 -33.14 -11.34 8.28
CA THR A 388 -34.06 -10.32 8.78
C THR A 388 -34.66 -10.83 10.08
N ALA A 389 -34.48 -10.08 11.16
CA ALA A 389 -35.11 -10.33 12.45
C ALA A 389 -36.31 -9.38 12.62
N THR A 390 -37.45 -9.93 13.02
CA THR A 390 -38.73 -9.21 13.16
C THR A 390 -39.38 -9.49 14.50
N LYS A 391 -39.98 -8.45 15.10
CA LYS A 391 -40.85 -8.58 16.28
C LYS A 391 -42.02 -7.61 16.18
N MET A 392 -43.23 -8.11 16.40
CA MET A 392 -44.39 -7.26 16.68
C MET A 392 -44.32 -6.82 18.14
N ILE A 393 -44.19 -5.52 18.38
CA ILE A 393 -44.04 -4.95 19.70
C ILE A 393 -44.48 -3.49 19.71
N ASP A 394 -45.12 -3.06 20.79
CA ASP A 394 -45.39 -1.64 21.05
C ASP A 394 -44.20 -1.04 21.81
N LEU A 395 -43.53 -0.07 21.18
CA LEU A 395 -42.42 0.68 21.74
C LEU A 395 -42.83 2.10 22.16
N GLY A 396 -44.11 2.39 22.39
CA GLY A 396 -44.60 3.73 22.78
C GLY A 396 -43.64 4.43 23.77
N PRO A 397 -43.32 5.73 23.65
CA PRO A 397 -43.84 6.79 22.77
C PRO A 397 -43.21 6.86 21.36
N ILE A 398 -42.44 5.84 20.96
CA ILE A 398 -41.72 5.83 19.69
C ILE A 398 -42.70 5.52 18.55
N SER A 399 -42.74 6.37 17.53
CA SER A 399 -43.53 6.13 16.31
C SER A 399 -42.73 5.45 15.22
N THR A 400 -41.48 5.88 14.99
CA THR A 400 -40.60 5.28 13.98
C THR A 400 -39.15 5.24 14.42
N ILE A 401 -38.41 4.24 13.93
CA ILE A 401 -36.95 4.18 14.00
C ILE A 401 -36.47 3.83 12.60
N THR A 402 -35.51 4.58 12.06
CA THR A 402 -34.92 4.29 10.74
C THR A 402 -33.43 4.51 10.81
N GLY A 403 -32.65 3.52 10.36
CA GLY A 403 -31.21 3.65 10.27
C GLY A 403 -30.56 2.59 9.38
N GLY A 404 -29.40 2.94 8.87
CA GLY A 404 -28.62 2.09 7.96
C GLY A 404 -29.00 2.28 6.49
N GLU A 405 -27.97 2.23 5.64
CA GLU A 405 -28.10 2.32 4.19
C GLU A 405 -27.80 0.99 3.50
N ALA A 406 -26.97 0.13 4.12
CA ALA A 406 -26.58 -1.17 3.59
C ALA A 406 -26.35 -2.20 4.71
N ALA A 407 -26.79 -3.44 4.48
CA ALA A 407 -26.67 -4.52 5.47
C ALA A 407 -25.21 -4.84 5.86
N ASN A 408 -24.26 -4.64 4.94
CA ASN A 408 -22.83 -4.89 5.13
C ASN A 408 -22.06 -3.71 5.77
N SER A 409 -22.73 -2.68 6.27
CA SER A 409 -22.12 -1.54 6.95
C SER A 409 -22.64 -1.38 8.38
N VAL A 410 -21.80 -0.94 9.32
CA VAL A 410 -22.23 -0.56 10.66
C VAL A 410 -23.04 0.73 10.57
N ILE A 411 -24.25 0.73 11.14
CA ILE A 411 -25.11 1.91 11.18
C ILE A 411 -24.42 3.03 11.99
N ASP A 412 -24.09 4.13 11.33
CA ASP A 412 -23.49 5.32 11.93
C ASP A 412 -24.52 6.37 12.36
N LYS A 413 -25.75 6.25 11.87
CA LYS A 413 -26.83 7.19 12.19
C LYS A 413 -28.18 6.48 12.24
N VAL A 414 -28.95 6.77 13.28
CA VAL A 414 -30.35 6.36 13.43
C VAL A 414 -31.21 7.58 13.71
N VAL A 415 -32.34 7.68 13.03
CA VAL A 415 -33.38 8.69 13.28
C VAL A 415 -34.55 8.04 13.98
N ILE A 416 -34.94 8.58 15.13
CA ILE A 416 -36.03 8.11 15.97
C ILE A 416 -37.08 9.20 16.00
N ARG A 417 -38.31 8.90 15.58
CA ARG A 417 -39.44 9.79 15.76
C ARG A 417 -40.26 9.33 16.95
N LEU A 418 -40.54 10.25 17.86
CA LEU A 418 -41.34 10.00 19.06
C LEU A 418 -42.14 11.25 19.45
N LEU A 419 -43.08 11.10 20.39
CA LEU A 419 -43.72 12.24 21.03
C LEU A 419 -42.67 13.14 21.69
N LYS A 420 -42.98 14.43 21.81
CA LYS A 420 -42.09 15.39 22.48
C LYS A 420 -41.81 14.95 23.91
N ASP A 421 -40.52 14.81 24.23
CA ASP A 421 -40.06 14.38 25.54
C ASP A 421 -38.69 15.02 25.84
N GLU A 422 -38.71 16.18 26.50
CA GLU A 422 -37.49 16.92 26.82
C GLU A 422 -36.61 16.20 27.86
N ASP A 423 -37.21 15.37 28.71
CA ASP A 423 -36.48 14.58 29.70
C ASP A 423 -35.60 13.52 29.02
N PHE A 424 -36.06 12.95 27.90
CA PHE A 424 -35.23 12.04 27.11
C PHE A 424 -34.03 12.75 26.48
N ILE A 425 -34.20 13.98 25.98
CA ILE A 425 -33.11 14.79 25.42
C ILE A 425 -32.06 15.08 26.50
N LYS A 426 -32.52 15.47 27.69
CA LYS A 426 -31.66 15.70 28.84
C LYS A 426 -30.92 14.42 29.25
N TYR A 427 -31.61 13.28 29.31
CA TYR A 427 -31.00 11.99 29.60
C TYR A 427 -29.89 11.63 28.60
N LEU A 428 -30.09 11.85 27.30
CA LEU A 428 -29.06 11.61 26.29
C LEU A 428 -27.84 12.51 26.50
N THR A 429 -28.07 13.77 26.82
CA THR A 429 -27.02 14.75 27.14
C THR A 429 -26.22 14.34 28.37
N ASP A 430 -26.90 13.99 29.46
CA ASP A 430 -26.30 13.56 30.73
C ASP A 430 -25.47 12.27 30.57
N ASN A 431 -25.89 11.38 29.67
CA ASN A 431 -25.18 10.14 29.33
C ASN A 431 -24.12 10.31 28.22
N LYS A 432 -23.86 11.54 27.78
CA LYS A 432 -22.87 11.87 26.74
C LYS A 432 -23.09 11.12 25.42
N VAL A 433 -24.35 10.93 25.04
CA VAL A 433 -24.71 10.35 23.74
C VAL A 433 -24.64 11.47 22.70
N GLU A 434 -23.93 11.24 21.60
CA GLU A 434 -23.91 12.19 20.49
C GLU A 434 -25.25 12.16 19.74
N HIS A 435 -25.95 13.30 19.72
CA HIS A 435 -27.31 13.37 19.17
C HIS A 435 -27.67 14.77 18.65
N THR A 436 -28.67 14.83 17.78
CA THR A 436 -29.35 16.08 17.40
C THR A 436 -30.87 15.91 17.51
N VAL A 437 -31.59 17.01 17.72
CA VAL A 437 -33.05 16.98 17.87
C VAL A 437 -33.69 18.00 16.93
N LYS A 438 -34.73 17.57 16.22
CA LYS A 438 -35.61 18.43 15.43
C LYS A 438 -37.01 18.38 16.01
N MET A 439 -37.47 19.50 16.52
CA MET A 439 -38.84 19.63 17.05
C MET A 439 -39.85 19.74 15.91
N LEU A 440 -40.87 18.90 15.93
CA LEU A 440 -42.03 18.94 15.03
C LEU A 440 -43.26 19.44 15.82
N PRO A 441 -44.43 19.69 15.20
CA PRO A 441 -45.59 20.22 15.93
C PRO A 441 -46.06 19.31 17.08
N LYS A 442 -46.18 18.00 16.83
CA LYS A 442 -46.64 16.99 17.81
C LYS A 442 -45.55 16.02 18.28
N ASN A 443 -44.48 15.88 17.50
CA ASN A 443 -43.41 14.91 17.69
C ASN A 443 -42.06 15.61 17.77
N MET A 444 -41.01 14.84 18.00
CA MET A 444 -39.62 15.22 17.76
C MET A 444 -38.90 14.11 17.01
N ASP A 445 -37.94 14.50 16.17
CA ASP A 445 -37.00 13.59 15.54
C ASP A 445 -35.67 13.69 16.29
N VAL A 446 -35.28 12.63 16.96
CA VAL A 446 -33.98 12.51 17.64
C VAL A 446 -33.07 11.67 16.75
N THR A 447 -31.92 12.23 16.37
CA THR A 447 -30.90 11.51 15.63
C THR A 447 -29.79 11.12 16.59
N ILE A 448 -29.46 9.83 16.68
CA ILE A 448 -28.31 9.30 17.42
C ILE A 448 -27.20 8.99 16.44
N PHE A 449 -25.98 9.41 16.78
CA PHE A 449 -24.77 9.18 15.98
C PHE A 449 -23.91 8.06 16.59
N GLY A 450 -23.26 7.35 15.70
CA GLY A 450 -22.29 6.31 15.96
C GLY A 450 -21.08 6.48 15.04
N LYS A 451 -20.49 5.38 14.61
CA LYS A 451 -19.32 5.38 13.73
C LYS A 451 -19.41 4.22 12.75
N SER A 452 -19.34 4.54 11.45
CA SER A 452 -19.37 3.56 10.37
C SER A 452 -18.12 2.68 10.38
N ALA A 453 -18.29 1.43 9.96
CA ALA A 453 -17.24 0.45 9.72
C ALA A 453 -17.79 -0.66 8.81
N HIS A 454 -16.91 -1.42 8.17
CA HIS A 454 -17.33 -2.56 7.36
C HIS A 454 -17.92 -3.67 8.25
N GLY A 455 -19.01 -4.31 7.81
CA GLY A 455 -19.76 -5.31 8.57
C GLY A 455 -19.01 -6.61 8.87
N SER A 456 -17.81 -6.82 8.30
CA SER A 456 -16.91 -7.90 8.73
C SER A 456 -16.11 -7.60 9.99
N LEU A 457 -15.95 -6.32 10.30
CA LEU A 457 -15.17 -5.80 11.44
C LEU A 457 -16.01 -4.78 12.23
N PRO A 458 -17.23 -5.14 12.67
CA PRO A 458 -18.14 -4.24 13.38
C PRO A 458 -17.53 -3.65 14.66
N GLU A 459 -16.52 -4.31 15.25
CA GLU A 459 -15.76 -3.83 16.40
C GLU A 459 -14.97 -2.53 16.17
N LEU A 460 -14.72 -2.15 14.90
CA LEU A 460 -14.04 -0.88 14.56
C LEU A 460 -15.00 0.32 14.51
N GLY A 461 -16.30 0.04 14.46
CA GLY A 461 -17.38 1.02 14.45
C GLY A 461 -18.10 1.13 15.78
N VAL A 462 -19.13 1.98 15.81
CA VAL A 462 -20.06 2.12 16.93
C VAL A 462 -21.47 2.11 16.32
N ASN A 463 -22.21 1.03 16.54
CA ASN A 463 -23.51 0.85 15.91
C ASN A 463 -24.58 1.73 16.58
N ALA A 464 -25.04 2.76 15.87
CA ALA A 464 -26.06 3.70 16.36
C ALA A 464 -27.41 3.02 16.64
N GLY A 465 -27.74 1.91 15.98
CA GLY A 465 -28.92 1.09 16.28
C GLY A 465 -28.84 0.41 17.64
N VAL A 466 -27.68 -0.16 17.97
CA VAL A 466 -27.45 -0.78 19.30
C VAL A 466 -27.44 0.29 20.39
N LEU A 467 -26.90 1.48 20.12
CA LEU A 467 -27.01 2.63 21.03
C LEU A 467 -28.47 3.05 21.24
N ALA A 468 -29.27 3.13 20.17
CA ALA A 468 -30.68 3.45 20.26
C ALA A 468 -31.42 2.43 21.15
N PHE A 469 -31.19 1.13 20.96
CA PHE A 469 -31.76 0.09 21.81
C PHE A 469 -31.40 0.27 23.29
N LYS A 470 -30.12 0.56 23.58
CA LYS A 470 -29.63 0.77 24.94
C LYS A 470 -30.31 1.94 25.63
N HIS A 471 -30.34 3.09 24.96
CA HIS A 471 -30.79 4.34 25.58
C HIS A 471 -32.32 4.44 25.65
N LEU A 472 -33.04 4.01 24.61
CA LEU A 472 -34.50 3.91 24.63
C LEU A 472 -34.96 2.85 25.63
N GLY A 473 -34.30 1.69 25.65
CA GLY A 473 -34.57 0.60 26.59
C GLY A 473 -34.47 1.03 28.04
N ALA A 474 -33.37 1.69 28.40
CA ALA A 474 -33.13 2.15 29.77
C ALA A 474 -34.08 3.27 30.19
N PHE A 475 -34.31 4.28 29.34
CA PHE A 475 -35.10 5.46 29.70
C PHE A 475 -36.61 5.16 29.76
N TYR A 476 -37.16 4.57 28.70
CA TYR A 476 -38.59 4.22 28.62
C TYR A 476 -38.93 2.89 29.30
N LYS A 477 -37.93 2.24 29.91
CA LYS A 477 -38.07 0.93 30.57
C LYS A 477 -38.64 -0.14 29.63
N LEU A 478 -38.16 -0.15 28.38
CA LEU A 478 -38.55 -1.12 27.35
C LEU A 478 -37.65 -2.37 27.48
N PRO A 479 -38.14 -3.48 28.08
CA PRO A 479 -37.27 -4.61 28.43
C PRO A 479 -36.68 -5.29 27.19
N PHE A 480 -37.46 -5.35 26.11
CA PHE A 480 -37.03 -5.96 24.86
C PHE A 480 -35.88 -5.20 24.20
N LEU A 481 -35.92 -3.86 24.15
CA LEU A 481 -34.80 -3.08 23.63
C LEU A 481 -33.56 -3.19 24.53
N THR A 482 -33.76 -3.24 25.85
CA THR A 482 -32.67 -3.47 26.80
C THR A 482 -32.01 -4.84 26.58
N HIS A 483 -32.82 -5.87 26.33
CA HIS A 483 -32.35 -7.21 25.97
C HIS A 483 -31.55 -7.19 24.66
N LEU A 484 -32.08 -6.62 23.58
CA LEU A 484 -31.36 -6.50 22.31
C LEU A 484 -30.04 -5.73 22.45
N ALA A 485 -30.03 -4.64 23.22
CA ALA A 485 -28.81 -3.87 23.47
C ALA A 485 -27.73 -4.70 24.16
N GLU A 486 -28.07 -5.50 25.16
CA GLU A 486 -27.10 -6.37 25.84
C GLU A 486 -26.68 -7.54 24.94
N LYS A 487 -27.60 -8.09 24.15
CA LYS A 487 -27.30 -9.17 23.18
C LYS A 487 -26.35 -8.71 22.07
N PHE A 488 -26.53 -7.52 21.51
CA PHE A 488 -25.68 -6.97 20.44
C PHE A 488 -24.49 -6.12 20.94
N LYS A 489 -24.30 -6.01 22.25
CA LYS A 489 -23.16 -5.33 22.87
C LYS A 489 -21.81 -5.87 22.39
N ASN A 490 -21.74 -7.18 22.14
CA ASN A 490 -20.58 -7.81 21.53
C ASN A 490 -20.94 -8.33 20.14
N PRO A 491 -20.31 -7.82 19.07
CA PRO A 491 -20.70 -8.20 17.71
C PRO A 491 -20.24 -9.61 17.31
N ASN A 492 -19.54 -10.37 18.15
CA ASN A 492 -19.13 -11.74 17.80
C ASN A 492 -20.11 -12.84 18.28
N GLY A 493 -21.19 -12.47 18.98
CA GLY A 493 -22.19 -13.42 19.48
C GLY A 493 -21.91 -13.99 20.87
N LYS A 494 -20.86 -13.55 21.59
CA LYS A 494 -20.58 -13.99 22.98
C LYS A 494 -21.73 -13.75 23.95
N THR A 495 -22.45 -12.65 23.77
CA THR A 495 -23.61 -12.26 24.57
C THR A 495 -24.91 -12.94 24.12
N MET A 496 -24.89 -13.63 22.97
CA MET A 496 -26.04 -14.30 22.35
C MET A 496 -25.99 -15.82 22.46
N ASP A 497 -25.02 -16.39 23.20
CA ASP A 497 -24.74 -17.83 23.20
C ASP A 497 -24.56 -18.41 21.78
N ALA A 498 -24.03 -17.58 20.88
CA ALA A 498 -23.90 -17.86 19.45
C ALA A 498 -22.46 -17.70 18.95
N TYR A 499 -21.50 -17.59 19.88
CA TYR A 499 -20.08 -17.43 19.56
C TYR A 499 -19.47 -18.74 19.08
N ILE A 500 -19.01 -18.76 17.85
CA ILE A 500 -18.24 -19.87 17.28
C ILE A 500 -16.96 -19.28 16.71
N ALA A 501 -15.82 -19.93 16.95
CA ALA A 501 -14.54 -19.55 16.37
C ALA A 501 -13.72 -20.77 15.98
N THR A 502 -13.09 -20.71 14.80
CA THR A 502 -12.16 -21.74 14.33
C THR A 502 -10.75 -21.16 14.22
N SER A 503 -9.74 -22.04 14.22
CA SER A 503 -8.36 -21.63 14.00
C SER A 503 -8.10 -21.12 12.58
N LEU A 504 -8.97 -21.46 11.62
CA LEU A 504 -8.79 -21.15 10.21
C LEU A 504 -9.51 -19.87 9.80
N LEU A 505 -10.81 -19.73 10.09
CA LEU A 505 -11.62 -18.57 9.66
C LEU A 505 -11.96 -17.61 10.80
N GLY A 506 -11.56 -17.91 12.04
CA GLY A 506 -11.77 -17.04 13.19
C GLY A 506 -13.23 -17.05 13.68
N ALA A 507 -13.62 -15.98 14.38
CA ALA A 507 -14.91 -15.91 15.08
C ALA A 507 -16.09 -15.48 14.20
N THR A 508 -17.30 -15.88 14.57
CA THR A 508 -18.56 -15.33 14.05
C THR A 508 -18.65 -13.82 14.26
N THR A 509 -19.34 -13.12 13.36
CA THR A 509 -19.64 -11.68 13.49
C THR A 509 -21.08 -11.37 13.09
N TYR A 510 -21.73 -10.46 13.81
CA TYR A 510 -23.12 -10.04 13.68
C TYR A 510 -23.16 -8.52 13.59
N ASN A 511 -23.45 -8.00 12.41
CA ASN A 511 -23.62 -6.57 12.19
C ASN A 511 -25.08 -6.24 11.90
N ILE A 512 -25.74 -5.44 12.75
CA ILE A 512 -27.02 -4.84 12.40
C ILE A 512 -26.73 -3.72 11.39
N GLY A 513 -27.05 -3.94 10.12
CA GLY A 513 -26.76 -2.97 9.04
C GLY A 513 -27.97 -2.18 8.57
N LEU A 514 -29.18 -2.69 8.80
CA LEU A 514 -30.44 -1.98 8.52
C LEU A 514 -31.37 -2.12 9.72
N LEU A 515 -32.06 -1.04 10.07
CA LEU A 515 -32.98 -0.97 11.20
C LEU A 515 -34.22 -0.17 10.82
N ASN A 516 -35.39 -0.76 11.02
CA ASN A 516 -36.67 -0.10 10.84
C ASN A 516 -37.65 -0.46 11.96
N TYR A 517 -38.36 0.53 12.49
CA TYR A 517 -39.54 0.33 13.32
C TYR A 517 -40.65 1.21 12.77
N GLU A 518 -41.79 0.62 12.45
CA GLU A 518 -42.98 1.32 11.99
C GLU A 518 -44.21 0.43 12.21
N ASN A 519 -45.38 1.03 12.50
CA ASN A 519 -46.65 0.31 12.65
C ASN A 519 -46.59 -0.88 13.64
N GLY A 520 -45.86 -0.72 14.75
CA GLY A 520 -45.71 -1.75 15.79
C GLY A 520 -44.83 -2.94 15.37
N LYS A 521 -44.10 -2.84 14.26
CA LYS A 521 -43.18 -3.88 13.78
C LYS A 521 -41.74 -3.36 13.86
N LEU A 522 -40.91 -3.97 14.71
CA LEU A 522 -39.46 -3.80 14.67
C LEU A 522 -38.88 -4.82 13.69
N SER A 523 -38.08 -4.35 12.74
CA SER A 523 -37.36 -5.16 11.75
C SER A 523 -35.92 -4.69 11.66
N PHE A 524 -34.97 -5.62 11.66
CA PHE A 524 -33.57 -5.30 11.43
C PHE A 524 -32.87 -6.41 10.64
N VAL A 525 -32.00 -6.00 9.71
CA VAL A 525 -31.20 -6.92 8.89
C VAL A 525 -29.82 -7.05 9.52
N VAL A 526 -29.43 -8.29 9.78
CA VAL A 526 -28.12 -8.63 10.33
C VAL A 526 -27.27 -9.28 9.25
N ASN A 527 -26.11 -8.68 8.97
CA ASN A 527 -25.05 -9.32 8.19
C ASN A 527 -24.25 -10.24 9.12
N PHE A 528 -24.53 -11.53 9.01
CA PHE A 528 -23.88 -12.59 9.77
C PHE A 528 -22.73 -13.18 8.97
N ARG A 529 -21.55 -13.26 9.58
CA ARG A 529 -20.39 -13.93 8.98
C ARG A 529 -19.90 -15.04 9.87
N TYR A 530 -19.55 -16.18 9.26
CA TYR A 530 -19.34 -17.42 10.00
C TYR A 530 -18.17 -18.27 9.46
N PRO A 531 -17.49 -19.01 10.35
CA PRO A 531 -16.45 -19.97 9.96
C PRO A 531 -17.04 -21.27 9.39
N GLU A 532 -16.17 -22.15 8.93
CA GLU A 532 -16.46 -23.35 8.13
C GLU A 532 -17.34 -24.40 8.83
N ASN A 533 -17.38 -24.38 10.16
CA ASN A 533 -18.08 -25.37 10.99
C ASN A 533 -19.49 -24.94 11.41
N VAL A 534 -20.03 -23.85 10.85
CA VAL A 534 -21.37 -23.36 11.20
C VAL A 534 -22.42 -23.87 10.21
N GLU A 535 -23.37 -24.63 10.74
CA GLU A 535 -24.62 -24.96 10.06
C GLU A 535 -25.64 -23.83 10.24
N VAL A 536 -25.75 -22.97 9.22
CA VAL A 536 -26.44 -21.67 9.28
C VAL A 536 -27.87 -21.78 9.79
N GLU A 537 -28.68 -22.69 9.24
CA GLU A 537 -30.10 -22.81 9.59
C GLU A 537 -30.29 -23.18 11.07
N THR A 538 -29.54 -24.18 11.54
CA THR A 538 -29.61 -24.62 12.95
C THR A 538 -29.09 -23.55 13.90
N HIS A 539 -28.02 -22.85 13.49
CA HIS A 539 -27.43 -21.77 14.27
C HIS A 539 -28.38 -20.58 14.43
N LEU A 540 -28.98 -20.13 13.32
CA LEU A 540 -29.89 -19.00 13.32
C LEU A 540 -31.23 -19.32 14.00
N ALA A 541 -31.70 -20.57 13.95
CA ALA A 541 -32.87 -21.00 14.72
C ALA A 541 -32.66 -20.85 16.25
N LYS A 542 -31.48 -21.22 16.76
CA LYS A 542 -31.13 -21.02 18.18
C LYS A 542 -30.97 -19.54 18.53
N LEU A 543 -30.36 -18.77 17.63
CA LEU A 543 -30.20 -17.34 17.81
C LEU A 543 -31.55 -16.63 17.91
N ALA A 544 -32.50 -16.97 17.04
CA ALA A 544 -33.85 -16.40 17.02
C ALA A 544 -34.57 -16.57 18.38
N GLN A 545 -34.45 -17.75 19.00
CA GLN A 545 -34.97 -18.00 20.35
C GLN A 545 -34.26 -17.14 21.40
N THR A 546 -32.94 -16.97 21.30
CA THR A 546 -32.14 -16.23 22.29
C THR A 546 -32.42 -14.73 22.27
N ILE A 547 -32.68 -14.15 21.10
CA ILE A 547 -32.99 -12.72 20.94
C ILE A 547 -34.51 -12.44 20.92
N ASP A 548 -35.35 -13.48 21.01
CA ASP A 548 -36.82 -13.43 21.05
C ASP A 548 -37.45 -12.73 19.82
N VAL A 549 -37.06 -13.16 18.62
CA VAL A 549 -37.56 -12.63 17.34
C VAL A 549 -37.96 -13.73 16.37
N GLU A 550 -38.79 -13.38 15.39
CA GLU A 550 -38.93 -14.15 14.15
C GLU A 550 -37.73 -13.86 13.24
N LEU A 551 -37.17 -14.88 12.61
CA LEU A 551 -35.98 -14.75 11.76
C LEU A 551 -36.23 -15.36 10.39
N GLU A 552 -35.96 -14.59 9.35
CA GLU A 552 -36.01 -15.03 7.95
C GLU A 552 -34.59 -14.97 7.35
N ILE A 553 -34.13 -16.08 6.78
CA ILE A 553 -32.82 -16.16 6.12
C ILE A 553 -32.94 -15.59 4.71
N GLY A 554 -32.13 -14.57 4.42
CA GLY A 554 -32.02 -13.96 3.09
C GLY A 554 -30.85 -14.52 2.28
N ARG A 555 -30.22 -13.66 1.48
CA ARG A 555 -29.06 -14.05 0.65
C ARG A 555 -27.94 -14.64 1.50
N SER A 556 -27.43 -15.78 1.07
CA SER A 556 -26.35 -16.51 1.72
C SER A 556 -25.27 -16.89 0.71
N SER A 557 -24.01 -16.82 1.12
CA SER A 557 -22.86 -17.38 0.41
C SER A 557 -22.06 -18.26 1.36
N LYS A 558 -21.63 -19.43 0.86
CA LYS A 558 -20.81 -20.36 1.64
C LYS A 558 -19.43 -19.77 1.90
N HIS A 559 -18.76 -20.32 2.91
CA HIS A 559 -17.37 -20.00 3.16
C HIS A 559 -16.50 -20.54 2.02
N LEU A 560 -15.36 -19.88 1.81
CA LEU A 560 -14.27 -20.39 0.98
C LEU A 560 -13.15 -20.79 1.93
N LEU A 561 -12.62 -22.00 1.79
CA LEU A 561 -11.54 -22.46 2.65
C LEU A 561 -10.65 -23.47 1.95
N PHE A 562 -9.36 -23.16 1.91
CA PHE A 562 -8.31 -24.10 1.54
C PHE A 562 -7.41 -24.34 2.75
N ASP A 563 -6.88 -25.55 2.90
CA ASP A 563 -5.87 -25.82 3.92
C ASP A 563 -4.65 -24.92 3.65
N PRO A 564 -4.25 -24.04 4.60
CA PRO A 564 -3.08 -23.20 4.45
C PRO A 564 -1.79 -23.99 4.17
N LYS A 565 -1.74 -25.27 4.55
CA LYS A 565 -0.60 -26.17 4.35
C LYS A 565 -0.66 -26.95 3.03
N SER A 566 -1.76 -26.85 2.29
CA SER A 566 -1.91 -27.53 1.00
C SER A 566 -0.83 -27.08 0.00
N GLU A 567 -0.48 -27.98 -0.92
CA GLU A 567 0.51 -27.69 -1.96
C GLU A 567 0.12 -26.45 -2.79
N PHE A 568 -1.17 -26.30 -3.08
CA PHE A 568 -1.70 -25.16 -3.81
C PHE A 568 -1.39 -23.83 -3.11
N ILE A 569 -1.76 -23.70 -1.83
CA ILE A 569 -1.53 -22.47 -1.05
C ILE A 569 -0.04 -22.21 -0.86
N GLN A 570 0.74 -23.24 -0.52
CA GLN A 570 2.18 -23.08 -0.32
C GLN A 570 2.90 -22.69 -1.62
N THR A 571 2.41 -23.12 -2.78
CA THR A 571 2.97 -22.77 -4.09
C THR A 571 2.80 -21.28 -4.39
N LEU A 572 1.60 -20.73 -4.20
CA LEU A 572 1.33 -19.29 -4.35
C LEU A 572 2.12 -18.45 -3.34
N LEU A 573 2.12 -18.86 -2.08
CA LEU A 573 2.86 -18.19 -1.02
C LEU A 573 4.38 -18.19 -1.28
N LYS A 574 4.92 -19.27 -1.86
CA LYS A 574 6.30 -19.34 -2.31
C LYS A 574 6.59 -18.35 -3.43
N ALA A 575 5.70 -18.23 -4.43
CA ALA A 575 5.87 -17.27 -5.51
C ALA A 575 5.94 -15.82 -4.99
N TYR A 576 5.03 -15.44 -4.08
CA TYR A 576 5.07 -14.14 -3.41
C TYR A 576 6.38 -13.92 -2.65
N ARG A 577 6.77 -14.87 -1.79
CA ARG A 577 7.98 -14.78 -0.96
C ARG A 577 9.25 -14.63 -1.78
N ASP A 578 9.35 -15.39 -2.86
CA ASP A 578 10.56 -15.36 -3.65
C ASP A 578 10.73 -14.08 -4.48
N GLU A 579 9.64 -13.39 -4.82
CA GLU A 579 9.67 -12.10 -5.54
C GLU A 579 9.81 -10.88 -4.61
N THR A 580 9.27 -10.98 -3.39
CA THR A 580 9.24 -9.86 -2.43
C THR A 580 10.32 -9.94 -1.36
N GLY A 581 10.81 -11.16 -1.07
CA GLY A 581 11.64 -11.44 0.10
C GLY A 581 10.87 -11.38 1.43
N ASP A 582 9.54 -11.19 1.41
CA ASP A 582 8.73 -11.10 2.62
C ASP A 582 8.38 -12.49 3.17
N THR A 583 9.21 -12.96 4.10
CA THR A 583 8.99 -14.22 4.82
C THR A 583 8.21 -14.02 6.14
N GLN A 584 7.83 -12.80 6.48
CA GLN A 584 7.17 -12.48 7.76
C GLN A 584 5.64 -12.49 7.64
N SER A 585 5.12 -11.98 6.52
CA SER A 585 3.68 -11.98 6.27
C SER A 585 3.13 -13.41 6.16
N LYS A 586 1.98 -13.63 6.81
CA LYS A 586 1.28 -14.91 6.84
C LYS A 586 0.08 -14.86 5.89
N PRO A 587 -0.31 -15.99 5.29
CA PRO A 587 -1.55 -16.04 4.51
C PRO A 587 -2.73 -15.75 5.45
N LEU A 588 -3.73 -15.07 4.91
CA LEU A 588 -4.82 -14.46 5.66
C LEU A 588 -6.12 -15.26 5.48
N ALA A 589 -6.98 -15.15 6.48
CA ALA A 589 -8.39 -15.45 6.34
C ALA A 589 -9.17 -14.18 6.67
N ILE A 590 -10.12 -13.81 5.82
CA ILE A 590 -10.87 -12.56 5.96
C ILE A 590 -12.36 -12.82 6.20
N GLY A 591 -13.03 -11.81 6.75
CA GLY A 591 -14.49 -11.83 6.82
C GLY A 591 -15.16 -11.41 5.51
N GLY A 592 -14.44 -10.71 4.62
CA GLY A 592 -14.90 -10.28 3.28
C GLY A 592 -15.19 -11.43 2.33
N GLY A 593 -15.90 -11.14 1.25
CA GLY A 593 -15.97 -12.00 0.08
C GLY A 593 -15.11 -11.39 -1.02
N THR A 594 -14.38 -12.20 -1.78
CA THR A 594 -13.75 -11.78 -3.04
C THR A 594 -14.36 -12.56 -4.20
N TYR A 595 -13.96 -12.19 -5.40
CA TYR A 595 -14.31 -12.91 -6.62
C TYR A 595 -13.97 -14.40 -6.59
N ALA A 596 -13.03 -14.83 -5.74
CA ALA A 596 -12.67 -16.24 -5.55
C ALA A 596 -13.85 -17.14 -5.18
N LYS A 597 -14.88 -16.62 -4.47
CA LYS A 597 -16.04 -17.41 -4.05
C LYS A 597 -16.92 -17.91 -5.20
N GLU A 598 -16.94 -17.17 -6.30
CA GLU A 598 -17.73 -17.52 -7.48
C GLU A 598 -16.94 -18.41 -8.46
N CYS A 599 -15.65 -18.61 -8.20
CA CYS A 599 -14.73 -19.33 -9.07
C CYS A 599 -14.29 -20.67 -8.44
N PRO A 600 -14.54 -21.82 -9.09
CA PRO A 600 -14.07 -23.12 -8.59
C PRO A 600 -12.54 -23.17 -8.43
N ASN A 601 -12.06 -23.86 -7.39
CA ASN A 601 -10.63 -24.09 -7.12
C ASN A 601 -9.78 -22.82 -7.06
N THR A 602 -10.36 -21.70 -6.62
CA THR A 602 -9.76 -20.37 -6.70
C THR A 602 -9.54 -19.75 -5.31
N VAL A 603 -8.47 -19.00 -5.14
CA VAL A 603 -8.19 -18.18 -3.93
C VAL A 603 -7.83 -16.76 -4.31
N ALA A 604 -7.95 -15.84 -3.36
CA ALA A 604 -7.52 -14.45 -3.54
C ALA A 604 -6.00 -14.33 -3.31
N PHE A 605 -5.28 -13.68 -4.24
CA PHE A 605 -3.82 -13.61 -4.23
C PHE A 605 -3.31 -12.29 -4.80
N GLY A 606 -3.06 -11.32 -3.92
CA GLY A 606 -2.77 -9.94 -4.34
C GLY A 606 -4.05 -9.23 -4.78
N SER A 607 -4.01 -7.96 -5.15
CA SER A 607 -2.84 -7.18 -5.54
C SER A 607 -2.23 -6.25 -4.48
N ALA A 608 -2.95 -5.97 -3.39
CA ALA A 608 -2.55 -4.96 -2.42
C ALA A 608 -1.42 -5.46 -1.52
N PHE A 609 -0.32 -4.69 -1.44
CA PHE A 609 0.81 -5.04 -0.57
C PHE A 609 0.57 -4.60 0.88
N PRO A 610 1.10 -5.34 1.87
CA PRO A 610 1.01 -4.92 3.27
C PRO A 610 1.51 -3.48 3.49
N SER A 611 0.69 -2.67 4.19
CA SER A 611 0.97 -1.26 4.50
C SER A 611 1.02 -0.30 3.29
N ARG A 612 0.48 -0.69 2.13
CA ARG A 612 0.27 0.18 0.96
C ARG A 612 -1.23 0.29 0.70
N SER A 613 -1.82 1.47 0.95
CA SER A 613 -3.22 1.73 0.58
C SER A 613 -3.29 2.21 -0.87
N GLY A 614 -4.16 1.61 -1.66
CA GLY A 614 -4.55 2.10 -2.99
C GLY A 614 -5.79 3.00 -2.97
N ASP A 615 -6.37 3.24 -1.77
CA ASP A 615 -7.60 4.00 -1.56
C ASP A 615 -8.77 3.50 -2.42
N ILE A 616 -8.92 2.17 -2.48
CA ILE A 616 -9.99 1.49 -3.22
C ILE A 616 -11.36 2.07 -2.87
N HIS A 617 -12.22 2.17 -3.89
CA HIS A 617 -13.57 2.75 -3.82
C HIS A 617 -13.66 4.22 -3.41
N SER A 618 -12.56 4.85 -2.99
CA SER A 618 -12.50 6.24 -2.57
C SER A 618 -12.10 7.16 -3.72
N ALA A 619 -12.21 8.48 -3.50
CA ALA A 619 -11.65 9.45 -4.43
C ALA A 619 -10.12 9.41 -4.40
N ASN A 620 -9.48 9.69 -5.54
CA ASN A 620 -8.03 9.60 -5.72
C ASN A 620 -7.45 8.19 -5.51
N GLU A 621 -8.25 7.15 -5.81
CA GLU A 621 -7.77 5.78 -5.97
C GLU A 621 -6.53 5.77 -6.88
N HIS A 622 -5.51 5.01 -6.47
CA HIS A 622 -4.23 4.97 -7.16
C HIS A 622 -3.52 3.64 -6.95
N ILE A 623 -2.70 3.24 -7.93
CA ILE A 623 -1.74 2.14 -7.79
C ILE A 623 -0.32 2.69 -7.76
N TYR A 624 0.53 2.14 -6.88
CA TYR A 624 1.95 2.45 -6.92
C TYR A 624 2.60 1.73 -8.11
N LEU A 625 3.36 2.45 -8.93
CA LEU A 625 3.98 1.86 -10.11
C LEU A 625 5.00 0.76 -9.74
N ASP A 626 5.73 0.91 -8.63
CA ASP A 626 6.64 -0.14 -8.14
C ASP A 626 5.91 -1.42 -7.74
N ASP A 627 4.71 -1.28 -7.18
CA ASP A 627 3.85 -2.40 -6.78
C ASP A 627 3.23 -3.06 -8.03
N PHE A 628 2.69 -2.29 -8.98
CA PHE A 628 2.16 -2.78 -10.27
C PHE A 628 3.19 -3.64 -11.04
N TYR A 629 4.42 -3.14 -11.17
CA TYR A 629 5.50 -3.91 -11.82
C TYR A 629 5.94 -5.13 -11.02
N THR A 630 5.83 -5.11 -9.70
CA THR A 630 6.13 -6.26 -8.84
C THR A 630 5.04 -7.32 -8.95
N GLN A 631 3.77 -6.93 -9.06
CA GLN A 631 2.63 -7.83 -9.30
C GLN A 631 2.85 -8.66 -10.57
N MET A 632 3.29 -8.06 -11.68
CA MET A 632 3.60 -8.78 -12.93
C MET A 632 4.59 -9.94 -12.69
N ALA A 633 5.65 -9.69 -11.91
CA ALA A 633 6.65 -10.73 -11.60
C ALA A 633 6.08 -11.82 -10.67
N ILE A 634 5.29 -11.43 -9.66
CA ILE A 634 4.63 -12.36 -8.74
C ILE A 634 3.67 -13.27 -9.49
N TYR A 635 2.80 -12.71 -10.33
CA TYR A 635 1.82 -13.48 -11.09
C TYR A 635 2.49 -14.39 -12.12
N ALA A 636 3.53 -13.92 -12.82
CA ALA A 636 4.28 -14.77 -13.76
C ALA A 636 4.92 -15.96 -13.03
N ARG A 637 5.51 -15.72 -11.85
CA ARG A 637 6.08 -16.80 -11.04
C ARG A 637 5.02 -17.74 -10.49
N ALA A 638 3.90 -17.21 -10.01
CA ALA A 638 2.80 -17.99 -9.45
C ALA A 638 2.21 -18.94 -10.51
N ILE A 639 1.89 -18.41 -11.69
CA ILE A 639 1.37 -19.19 -12.81
C ILE A 639 2.36 -20.29 -13.21
N HIS A 640 3.65 -19.96 -13.36
CA HIS A 640 4.66 -20.97 -13.72
C HIS A 640 4.89 -22.01 -12.62
N TYR A 641 4.83 -21.63 -11.35
CA TYR A 641 4.96 -22.56 -10.23
C TYR A 641 3.77 -23.51 -10.14
N LEU A 642 2.55 -22.99 -10.25
CA LEU A 642 1.35 -23.81 -10.35
C LEU A 642 1.43 -24.73 -11.56
N GLY A 643 1.88 -24.22 -12.71
CA GLY A 643 1.99 -24.97 -13.98
C GLY A 643 2.86 -26.21 -13.90
N LYS A 644 3.91 -26.15 -13.08
CA LYS A 644 4.82 -27.30 -12.81
C LYS A 644 4.23 -28.36 -11.88
N LYS A 645 3.08 -28.10 -11.26
CA LYS A 645 2.43 -28.98 -10.29
C LYS A 645 1.17 -29.64 -10.85
N VAL A 646 0.71 -29.20 -12.03
CA VAL A 646 -0.50 -29.71 -12.66
C VAL A 646 -0.23 -30.97 -13.45
#